data_AF-A0A143PRA5-F1
#
_entry.id   AF-A0A143PRA5-F1
#
_cell.length_a   1.000
_cell.length_b   1.000
_cell.length_c   1.000
_cell.angle_alpha   90.00
_cell.angle_beta   90.00
_cell.angle_gamma   90.00
#
_symmetry.space_group_name_H-M   'P 1'
#
loop_
_entity.id
_entity.type
_entity.pdbx_description
1 polymer ?
#
loop_
_entity_poly.entity_id
_entity_poly.type
_entity_poly.pdbx_seq_one_letter_code
_entity_poly.pdbx_strand_id
1 'polypeptide(L)'
;MFRYITLPALVVTLAATFIPAQVVAQTVPDLLIAPRAPAAPRRNGPARRLRKAGINLGALDSATVRLQLFDDVALTVSRTREYRPASDKLVWIGHGPDGSQAVLSVVRGVVTGTVFFDNRTFEVTIDPDGEYTVAELDPAAFPPDDPIDPAQLQILDAPVDGAADPPIANAAASGAVQVDAMIVWTPNAEAAAGGRAAMESLALASVANANLVYANSGISAQLNLVYAAPVSFTETPTSISTDLSALRGTSDGFMDQVHTLRTQYGADVVTLIGEGYRASACGIAYLMSTVSTSFASNAFNVVDRTCAVGNLSYAHENGHNQGLNHDAANASGTAAYSYAFGYQSPSGLFRTVMSYGSAVRIPFLSSPTVFYSGQPTGTSNENNARALTNTISTVAAFKATTSAPAPPTCTYAVSTTSITFPAAGGSQSVSVTAPSGCSWQAAGDAAASWVSLSTSGGSGSGTVTVSAAANAGAARSAIVTIAGQAVAMGEAAAVTPPAGGGVNVAAASAGATASASTTYPGYGPAGAINGDRRGANWGAGAGWNDATPGSFPDWLQVDFAGTRTISEVRLFSVQDNYSNPVEPTTTQTFSLYGITSFTVQYWDGAQWLTVPGGAIIGNQHVWRTVTFPAISTSRIRIVITGASDSYSRLTEVEAYETAAPVVPSGSNVAAASAGATASASTTYPGYGPAGAINGDRRGANWGAGAGWNDASADSYPDWLQINFAGAKTISEVRIFTVQDNYTAPVEPTPTQTFSSYGVTGFTVQYWDGAQWVTPPGGTIIGNRNVWRTVTFPAVTTAHIRVLVTDALGAYSRLTEVEAYESGAAPAPAPAPAGSLNVAAASAGANVSASTTYSSAFSPAGAINGDRKGSNWGAGGGWNDASASSYPDWLQVDFAGAKTISEVRIFTVQDNYTAPVEPTPTQTFSSYGVTGFTVQYWDGAQWVTPPGGTIIGNRNVWRTVTFPAVTTAHIRVLVTDALGAYSRLTEVEAY
;
A
#
# COMPACT_ATOMS: atom_id res chain seq x y z
N MET A 1 -32.67 9.49 78.91
CA MET A 1 -33.43 9.47 77.65
C MET A 1 -32.56 10.06 76.56
N PHE A 2 -32.37 9.29 75.49
CA PHE A 2 -31.63 9.57 74.24
C PHE A 2 -30.21 10.17 74.34
N ARG A 3 -29.22 9.27 74.51
CA ARG A 3 -27.81 9.51 74.16
C ARG A 3 -27.54 8.84 72.81
N TYR A 4 -27.25 9.62 71.78
CA TYR A 4 -26.76 9.12 70.50
C TYR A 4 -25.26 8.82 70.62
N ILE A 5 -24.92 7.54 70.43
CA ILE A 5 -23.56 7.01 70.43
C ILE A 5 -23.04 7.05 68.99
N THR A 6 -21.92 7.74 68.81
CA THR A 6 -21.06 7.70 67.62
C THR A 6 -20.26 6.40 67.60
N LEU A 7 -20.28 5.69 66.47
CA LEU A 7 -19.48 4.47 66.24
C LEU A 7 -18.21 4.82 65.42
N PRO A 8 -17.02 4.36 65.85
CA PRO A 8 -15.75 4.60 65.19
C PRO A 8 -15.40 3.51 64.16
N ALA A 9 -14.41 3.82 63.32
CA ALA A 9 -13.80 2.93 62.36
C ALA A 9 -13.11 1.71 63.01
N LEU A 10 -13.27 0.52 62.43
CA LEU A 10 -12.27 -0.54 62.49
C LEU A 10 -12.36 -1.46 61.26
N VAL A 11 -11.17 -1.72 60.72
CA VAL A 11 -10.77 -2.56 59.60
C VAL A 11 -11.12 -4.05 59.83
N VAL A 12 -11.60 -4.73 58.79
CA VAL A 12 -11.51 -6.19 58.66
C VAL A 12 -11.02 -6.54 57.25
N THR A 13 -9.94 -7.33 57.25
CA THR A 13 -9.18 -7.97 56.17
C THR A 13 -9.99 -8.85 55.23
N LEU A 14 -9.69 -8.79 53.92
CA LEU A 14 -9.84 -9.93 53.01
C LEU A 14 -8.50 -10.25 52.37
N ALA A 15 -8.02 -11.48 52.58
CA ALA A 15 -6.77 -12.00 52.06
C ALA A 15 -6.87 -12.23 50.54
N ALA A 16 -5.98 -11.58 49.78
CA ALA A 16 -5.72 -11.94 48.38
C ALA A 16 -4.45 -12.78 48.34
N THR A 17 -4.59 -14.03 47.88
CA THR A 17 -3.48 -14.88 47.47
C THR A 17 -2.73 -14.21 46.32
N PHE A 18 -1.55 -13.68 46.60
CA PHE A 18 -0.61 -13.23 45.58
C PHE A 18 -0.05 -14.46 44.84
N ILE A 19 -0.51 -14.66 43.61
CA ILE A 19 0.30 -15.37 42.61
C ILE A 19 1.38 -14.37 42.20
N PRO A 20 2.69 -14.65 42.35
CA PRO A 20 3.70 -13.75 41.83
C PRO A 20 3.54 -13.71 40.31
N ALA A 21 3.26 -12.52 39.79
CA ALA A 21 3.36 -12.28 38.36
C ALA A 21 4.79 -12.67 37.94
N GLN A 22 4.93 -13.66 37.07
CA GLN A 22 6.18 -13.89 36.37
C GLN A 22 6.49 -12.60 35.61
N VAL A 23 7.53 -11.88 36.05
CA VAL A 23 8.20 -10.91 35.22
C VAL A 23 8.80 -11.70 34.07
N VAL A 24 8.10 -11.75 32.94
CA VAL A 24 8.70 -12.16 31.68
C VAL A 24 9.75 -11.10 31.39
N ALA A 25 11.03 -11.44 31.56
CA ALA A 25 12.11 -10.59 31.10
C ALA A 25 11.88 -10.34 29.60
N GLN A 26 11.63 -9.08 29.20
CA GLN A 26 11.65 -8.73 27.78
C GLN A 26 13.04 -9.07 27.25
N THR A 27 13.12 -10.08 26.40
CA THR A 27 14.36 -10.47 25.74
C THR A 27 14.77 -9.36 24.79
N VAL A 28 16.00 -8.85 24.92
CA VAL A 28 16.57 -7.85 24.01
C VAL A 28 16.49 -8.39 22.57
N PRO A 29 15.85 -7.68 21.62
CA PRO A 29 15.67 -8.20 20.27
C PRO A 29 16.98 -8.20 19.47
N ASP A 30 17.17 -9.26 18.68
CA ASP A 30 18.24 -9.33 17.69
C ASP A 30 17.91 -8.49 16.47
N LEU A 31 18.84 -7.63 16.05
CA LEU A 31 18.77 -6.97 14.74
C LEU A 31 19.26 -7.89 13.63
N LEU A 32 20.41 -8.53 13.84
CA LEU A 32 21.04 -9.43 12.87
C LEU A 32 20.61 -10.86 13.19
N ILE A 33 19.83 -11.45 12.30
CA ILE A 33 19.25 -12.79 12.46
C ILE A 33 19.85 -13.77 11.45
N ALA A 34 19.45 -15.04 11.54
CA ALA A 34 19.87 -16.05 10.57
C ALA A 34 19.40 -15.67 9.15
N PRO A 35 20.26 -15.83 8.13
CA PRO A 35 19.88 -15.56 6.75
C PRO A 35 18.81 -16.55 6.27
N ARG A 36 17.97 -16.15 5.30
CA ARG A 36 16.89 -17.02 4.81
C ARG A 36 17.41 -18.20 3.99
N ALA A 37 18.57 -18.05 3.36
CA ALA A 37 19.21 -19.10 2.57
C ALA A 37 20.73 -19.11 2.77
N PRO A 38 21.38 -20.30 2.72
CA PRO A 38 22.83 -20.39 2.69
C PRO A 38 23.37 -19.90 1.35
N ALA A 39 23.96 -18.71 1.37
CA ALA A 39 24.68 -18.11 0.24
C ALA A 39 26.05 -17.60 0.71
N ALA A 40 27.01 -17.51 -0.20
CA ALA A 40 28.30 -16.90 0.12
C ALA A 40 28.12 -15.37 0.31
N PRO A 41 28.65 -14.77 1.39
CA PRO A 41 28.62 -13.33 1.57
C PRO A 41 29.40 -12.64 0.46
N ARG A 42 28.89 -11.52 -0.06
CA ARG A 42 29.55 -10.74 -1.11
C ARG A 42 30.04 -9.41 -0.54
N ARG A 43 31.36 -9.18 -0.59
CA ARG A 43 31.95 -7.86 -0.36
C ARG A 43 33.14 -7.66 -1.29
N ASN A 44 33.13 -6.57 -2.06
CA ASN A 44 34.23 -6.17 -2.94
C ASN A 44 35.25 -5.30 -2.20
N GLY A 45 35.58 -5.67 -0.96
CA GLY A 45 36.31 -4.84 0.00
C GLY A 45 37.16 -5.68 0.97
N PRO A 46 38.22 -5.12 1.58
CA PRO A 46 39.08 -5.85 2.50
C PRO A 46 38.34 -6.21 3.79
N ALA A 47 38.26 -7.50 4.08
CA ALA A 47 37.65 -8.03 5.29
C ALA A 47 38.45 -9.22 5.80
N ARG A 48 38.58 -9.34 7.11
CA ARG A 48 39.20 -10.49 7.78
C ARG A 48 38.29 -11.72 7.71
N ARG A 49 36.99 -11.47 7.86
CA ARG A 49 35.94 -12.50 7.77
C ARG A 49 34.60 -11.87 7.44
N LEU A 50 33.75 -12.68 6.82
CA LEU A 50 32.42 -12.31 6.35
C LEU A 50 31.42 -13.36 6.80
N ARG A 51 30.18 -12.97 7.05
CA ARG A 51 29.05 -13.89 7.15
C ARG A 51 27.78 -13.28 6.57
N LYS A 52 26.84 -14.13 6.19
CA LYS A 52 25.47 -13.72 5.85
C LYS A 52 24.62 -13.52 7.11
N ALA A 53 23.66 -12.60 7.01
CA ALA A 53 22.66 -12.33 8.03
C ALA A 53 21.34 -11.91 7.38
N GLY A 54 20.23 -12.22 8.04
CA GLY A 54 18.96 -11.52 7.82
C GLY A 54 18.88 -10.28 8.73
N ILE A 55 17.88 -9.44 8.49
CA ILE A 55 17.62 -8.24 9.30
C ILE A 55 16.23 -8.29 9.94
N ASN A 56 16.15 -7.91 11.21
CA ASN A 56 14.91 -7.68 11.94
C ASN A 56 14.75 -6.18 12.22
N LEU A 57 14.13 -5.45 11.30
CA LEU A 57 13.96 -4.00 11.42
C LEU A 57 13.14 -3.59 12.65
N GLY A 58 12.18 -4.43 13.09
CA GLY A 58 11.38 -4.17 14.28
C GLY A 58 12.21 -4.15 15.58
N ALA A 59 13.43 -4.70 15.57
CA ALA A 59 14.35 -4.55 16.69
C ALA A 59 14.70 -3.09 16.98
N LEU A 60 14.72 -2.23 15.96
CA LEU A 60 15.11 -0.81 16.09
C LEU A 60 14.07 0.04 16.83
N ASP A 61 12.85 -0.47 17.01
CA ASP A 61 11.82 0.17 17.84
C ASP A 61 12.16 0.06 19.34
N SER A 62 12.98 -0.93 19.71
CA SER A 62 13.48 -1.12 21.07
C SER A 62 14.55 -0.09 21.44
N ALA A 63 14.59 0.28 22.72
CA ALA A 63 15.66 1.12 23.27
C ALA A 63 17.02 0.41 23.31
N THR A 64 17.02 -0.93 23.34
CA THR A 64 18.23 -1.75 23.38
C THR A 64 18.13 -2.86 22.34
N VAL A 65 19.21 -3.09 21.62
CA VAL A 65 19.29 -4.03 20.49
C VAL A 65 20.52 -4.92 20.65
N ARG A 66 20.37 -6.20 20.34
CA ARG A 66 21.50 -7.13 20.25
C ARG A 66 21.97 -7.23 18.81
N LEU A 67 23.25 -6.93 18.62
CA LEU A 67 23.99 -7.07 17.36
C LEU A 67 24.79 -8.36 17.42
N GLN A 68 24.19 -9.46 16.96
CA GLN A 68 24.91 -10.70 16.77
C GLN A 68 25.83 -10.53 15.56
N LEU A 69 27.07 -10.08 15.71
CA LEU A 69 27.96 -9.78 14.58
C LEU A 69 28.66 -11.03 14.05
N PHE A 70 29.09 -11.93 14.94
CA PHE A 70 29.63 -13.26 14.65
C PHE A 70 29.30 -14.19 15.84
N ASP A 71 29.55 -15.49 15.71
CA ASP A 71 29.29 -16.46 16.81
C ASP A 71 30.07 -16.12 18.08
N ASP A 72 31.26 -15.52 17.92
CA ASP A 72 32.16 -15.06 18.98
C ASP A 72 32.02 -13.57 19.31
N VAL A 73 31.17 -12.83 18.60
CA VAL A 73 30.99 -11.38 18.79
C VAL A 73 29.50 -11.04 18.78
N ALA A 74 28.94 -10.85 19.96
CA ALA A 74 27.56 -10.38 20.16
C ALA A 74 27.56 -9.18 21.09
N LEU A 75 27.11 -8.02 20.60
CA LEU A 75 27.14 -6.76 21.34
C LEU A 75 25.72 -6.33 21.68
N THR A 76 25.51 -5.78 22.87
CA THR A 76 24.23 -5.19 23.25
C THR A 76 24.40 -3.68 23.32
N VAL A 77 23.73 -2.96 22.42
CA VAL A 77 23.83 -1.51 22.29
C VAL A 77 22.50 -0.86 22.67
N SER A 78 22.57 0.24 23.41
CA SER A 78 21.41 1.06 23.76
C SER A 78 21.36 2.30 22.89
N ARG A 79 20.18 2.63 22.38
CA ARG A 79 19.93 3.81 21.55
C ARG A 79 20.25 5.08 22.33
N THR A 80 21.22 5.84 21.84
CA THR A 80 21.59 7.14 22.41
C THR A 80 21.07 8.30 21.57
N ARG A 81 20.90 8.10 20.26
CA ARG A 81 20.36 9.11 19.36
C ARG A 81 19.58 8.45 18.22
N GLU A 82 18.48 9.07 17.85
CA GLU A 82 17.68 8.72 16.67
C GLU A 82 17.22 10.00 15.98
N TYR A 83 17.19 9.98 14.65
CA TYR A 83 16.50 11.00 13.87
C TYR A 83 16.02 10.44 12.53
N ARG A 84 14.98 11.08 11.99
CA ARG A 84 14.32 10.69 10.74
C ARG A 84 14.35 11.83 9.75
N PRO A 85 15.29 11.83 8.78
CA PRO A 85 15.35 12.85 7.74
C PRO A 85 14.09 12.89 6.85
N ALA A 86 13.39 11.76 6.72
CA ALA A 86 12.12 11.60 6.02
C ALA A 86 11.36 10.41 6.62
N SER A 87 10.07 10.23 6.28
CA SER A 87 9.24 9.15 6.81
C SER A 87 9.78 7.75 6.48
N ASP A 88 10.47 7.59 5.36
CA ASP A 88 11.09 6.35 4.89
C ASP A 88 12.58 6.21 5.27
N LYS A 89 13.12 7.15 6.08
CA LYS A 89 14.53 7.22 6.46
C LYS A 89 14.71 7.25 7.98
N LEU A 90 15.69 6.50 8.48
CA LEU A 90 16.05 6.45 9.90
C LEU A 90 17.57 6.45 10.04
N VAL A 91 18.09 7.22 10.99
CA VAL A 91 19.45 7.05 11.52
C VAL A 91 19.34 6.74 13.00
N TRP A 92 19.91 5.60 13.38
CA TRP A 92 19.90 5.06 14.74
C TRP A 92 21.34 4.92 15.21
N ILE A 93 21.67 5.55 16.34
CA ILE A 93 22.99 5.52 16.94
C ILE A 93 22.86 4.91 18.33
N GLY A 94 23.67 3.90 18.62
CA GLY A 94 23.67 3.24 19.91
C GLY A 94 25.07 3.01 20.46
N HIS A 95 25.13 2.93 21.79
CA HIS A 95 26.35 2.71 22.54
C HIS A 95 26.17 1.52 23.48
N GLY A 96 27.19 0.66 23.55
CA GLY A 96 27.27 -0.42 24.53
C GLY A 96 28.03 -0.01 25.79
N PRO A 97 27.80 -0.71 26.92
CA PRO A 97 28.55 -0.49 28.16
C PRO A 97 30.04 -0.87 28.04
N ASP A 98 30.39 -1.62 27.00
CA ASP A 98 31.73 -2.06 26.63
C ASP A 98 32.47 -1.05 25.72
N GLY A 99 31.88 0.13 25.51
CA GLY A 99 32.43 1.16 24.63
C GLY A 99 32.15 0.94 23.14
N SER A 100 31.35 -0.09 22.78
CA SER A 100 30.91 -0.27 21.40
C SER A 100 30.05 0.89 20.93
N GLN A 101 30.20 1.27 19.67
CA GLN A 101 29.44 2.33 19.01
C GLN A 101 28.87 1.80 17.71
N ALA A 102 27.55 1.89 17.53
CA ALA A 102 26.86 1.43 16.33
C ALA A 102 26.14 2.60 15.65
N VAL A 103 26.34 2.73 14.34
CA VAL A 103 25.59 3.65 13.46
C VAL A 103 24.83 2.81 12.46
N LEU A 104 23.51 2.96 12.43
CA LEU A 104 22.63 2.24 11.52
C LEU A 104 21.79 3.25 10.77
N SER A 105 21.89 3.28 9.45
CA SER A 105 20.96 4.00 8.58
C SER A 105 19.98 3.01 7.96
N VAL A 106 18.72 3.43 7.84
CA VAL A 106 17.67 2.67 7.17
C VAL A 106 17.02 3.57 6.12
N VAL A 107 16.93 3.10 4.88
CA VAL A 107 16.20 3.77 3.81
C VAL A 107 15.32 2.74 3.12
N ARG A 108 13.99 2.93 3.17
CA ARG A 108 13.01 2.02 2.55
C ARG A 108 13.24 0.55 2.95
N GLY A 109 13.60 0.32 4.22
CA GLY A 109 13.89 -1.01 4.78
C GLY A 109 15.30 -1.55 4.51
N VAL A 110 16.16 -0.83 3.79
CA VAL A 110 17.55 -1.23 3.52
C VAL A 110 18.50 -0.62 4.55
N VAL A 111 19.31 -1.46 5.20
CA VAL A 111 20.23 -1.04 6.26
C VAL A 111 21.68 -0.90 5.74
N THR A 112 22.33 0.19 6.10
CA THR A 112 23.80 0.27 6.10
C THR A 112 24.25 0.52 7.54
N GLY A 113 25.17 -0.29 8.03
CA GLY A 113 25.60 -0.24 9.42
C GLY A 113 27.10 -0.23 9.59
N THR A 114 27.59 0.52 10.57
CA THR A 114 28.96 0.40 11.10
C THR A 114 28.93 0.12 12.59
N VAL A 115 29.86 -0.71 13.06
CA VAL A 115 30.07 -0.94 14.49
C VAL A 115 31.55 -0.84 14.80
N PHE A 116 31.90 0.03 15.74
CA PHE A 116 33.26 0.17 16.26
C PHE A 116 33.32 -0.43 17.66
N PHE A 117 34.17 -1.41 17.85
CA PHE A 117 34.32 -2.10 19.12
C PHE A 117 35.71 -2.71 19.24
N ASP A 118 36.39 -2.50 20.36
CA ASP A 118 37.66 -3.18 20.70
C ASP A 118 38.70 -3.17 19.56
N ASN A 119 39.02 -1.99 19.01
CA ASN A 119 39.90 -1.83 17.84
C ASN A 119 39.52 -2.68 16.62
N ARG A 120 38.23 -2.98 16.46
CA ARG A 120 37.68 -3.67 15.30
C ARG A 120 36.56 -2.84 14.72
N THR A 121 36.47 -2.89 13.40
CA THR A 121 35.39 -2.24 12.67
C THR A 121 34.59 -3.30 11.94
N PHE A 122 33.29 -3.23 12.12
CA PHE A 122 32.34 -4.08 11.44
C PHE A 122 31.46 -3.24 10.53
N GLU A 123 31.08 -3.82 9.40
CA GLU A 123 30.21 -3.21 8.42
C GLU A 123 29.06 -4.16 8.10
N VAL A 124 27.85 -3.60 7.97
CA VAL A 124 26.65 -4.32 7.58
C VAL A 124 26.14 -3.68 6.28
N THR A 125 26.12 -4.46 5.21
CA THR A 125 25.64 -4.02 3.89
C THR A 125 24.69 -5.04 3.30
N ILE A 126 23.74 -4.59 2.49
CA ILE A 126 22.88 -5.48 1.72
C ILE A 126 23.61 -6.01 0.49
N ASP A 127 23.39 -7.27 0.17
CA ASP A 127 23.85 -7.90 -1.07
C ASP A 127 22.75 -7.88 -2.14
N PRO A 128 23.08 -8.03 -3.44
CA PRO A 128 22.09 -8.06 -4.51
C PRO A 128 21.04 -9.18 -4.42
N ASP A 129 21.27 -10.19 -3.58
CA ASP A 129 20.31 -11.27 -3.31
C ASP A 129 19.27 -10.91 -2.21
N GLY A 130 19.36 -9.71 -1.64
CA GLY A 130 18.45 -9.21 -0.61
C GLY A 130 18.80 -9.64 0.82
N GLU A 131 19.86 -10.43 1.01
CA GLU A 131 20.41 -10.77 2.33
C GLU A 131 21.54 -9.80 2.71
N TYR A 132 21.89 -9.74 3.99
CA TYR A 132 22.95 -8.86 4.48
C TYR A 132 24.29 -9.58 4.60
N THR A 133 25.36 -8.89 4.27
CA THR A 133 26.73 -9.26 4.62
C THR A 133 27.15 -8.49 5.86
N VAL A 134 27.61 -9.23 6.87
CA VAL A 134 28.33 -8.67 8.03
C VAL A 134 29.81 -8.93 7.81
N ALA A 135 30.59 -7.86 7.77
CA ALA A 135 32.03 -7.91 7.52
C ALA A 135 32.79 -7.41 8.75
N GLU A 136 33.81 -8.14 9.16
CA GLU A 136 34.88 -7.58 9.99
C GLU A 136 35.97 -7.08 9.07
N LEU A 137 36.25 -5.79 9.10
CA LEU A 137 37.15 -5.14 8.15
C LEU A 137 38.61 -5.46 8.45
N ASP A 138 39.45 -5.44 7.41
CA ASP A 138 40.90 -5.52 7.56
C ASP A 138 41.55 -4.17 7.26
N PRO A 139 41.87 -3.35 8.29
CA PRO A 139 42.38 -1.99 8.09
C PRO A 139 43.68 -1.92 7.29
N ALA A 140 44.53 -2.96 7.37
CA ALA A 140 45.84 -2.98 6.70
C ALA A 140 45.74 -3.25 5.19
N ALA A 141 44.60 -3.74 4.70
CA ALA A 141 44.39 -4.11 3.32
C ALA A 141 43.61 -3.05 2.51
N PHE A 142 43.25 -1.93 3.13
CA PHE A 142 42.77 -0.76 2.41
C PHE A 142 43.95 -0.03 1.76
N PRO A 143 43.81 0.45 0.52
CA PRO A 143 44.78 1.40 -0.02
C PRO A 143 44.75 2.68 0.82
N PRO A 144 45.81 3.50 0.76
CA PRO A 144 45.75 4.85 1.30
C PRO A 144 44.53 5.62 0.76
N ASP A 145 44.02 6.55 1.56
CA ASP A 145 43.36 7.72 0.98
C ASP A 145 44.44 8.54 0.25
N ASP A 146 44.09 9.45 -0.65
CA ASP A 146 44.99 10.33 -1.44
C ASP A 146 46.38 9.74 -1.82
N PRO A 147 46.52 9.11 -3.01
CA PRO A 147 47.80 8.57 -3.46
C PRO A 147 48.66 9.74 -3.93
N ILE A 148 49.40 10.36 -3.01
CA ILE A 148 50.37 11.45 -3.16
C ILE A 148 50.73 11.74 -4.64
N ASP A 149 49.96 12.60 -5.30
CA ASP A 149 50.39 13.28 -6.53
C ASP A 149 50.72 14.74 -6.19
N PRO A 150 52.02 15.09 -6.09
CA PRO A 150 52.46 16.45 -5.82
C PRO A 150 51.96 17.49 -6.85
N ALA A 151 51.59 17.06 -8.07
CA ALA A 151 51.11 17.96 -9.11
C ALA A 151 49.65 18.40 -8.92
N GLN A 152 48.86 17.68 -8.11
CA GLN A 152 47.43 17.97 -7.92
C GLN A 152 47.11 18.70 -6.61
N LEU A 153 48.05 18.67 -5.66
CA LEU A 153 48.05 19.54 -4.47
C LEU A 153 48.47 21.00 -4.77
N GLN A 154 48.70 21.34 -6.04
CA GLN A 154 49.24 22.62 -6.49
C GLN A 154 48.21 23.65 -6.99
N ILE A 155 46.90 23.41 -6.91
CA ILE A 155 45.95 24.53 -7.04
C ILE A 155 45.79 25.19 -5.65
N LEU A 156 46.89 25.84 -5.26
CA LEU A 156 46.92 26.87 -4.23
C LEU A 156 46.03 28.02 -4.74
N ASP A 157 45.06 28.46 -3.93
CA ASP A 157 44.51 29.80 -4.12
C ASP A 157 45.70 30.77 -4.15
N ALA A 158 45.92 31.43 -5.30
CA ALA A 158 46.76 32.60 -5.34
C ALA A 158 46.13 33.65 -4.40
N PRO A 159 46.93 34.37 -3.59
CA PRO A 159 46.40 35.40 -2.72
C PRO A 159 45.75 36.49 -3.57
N VAL A 160 44.44 36.69 -3.42
CA VAL A 160 43.78 37.88 -3.96
C VAL A 160 43.90 38.97 -2.90
N ASP A 161 44.92 39.81 -3.07
CA ASP A 161 45.08 41.05 -2.32
C ASP A 161 43.80 41.89 -2.38
N GLY A 162 43.32 42.34 -1.21
CA GLY A 162 42.68 43.66 -1.10
C GLY A 162 41.18 43.74 -0.80
N ALA A 163 40.45 42.66 -0.53
CA ALA A 163 39.09 42.77 -0.01
C ALA A 163 39.10 42.58 1.52
N ALA A 164 38.89 43.67 2.26
CA ALA A 164 38.66 43.60 3.70
C ALA A 164 37.44 42.71 3.98
N ASP A 165 37.61 41.73 4.86
CA ASP A 165 36.53 40.88 5.35
C ASP A 165 35.37 41.74 5.89
N PRO A 166 34.11 41.47 5.53
CA PRO A 166 33.00 41.99 6.30
C PRO A 166 33.09 41.42 7.74
N PRO A 167 32.77 42.21 8.77
CA PRO A 167 32.90 41.77 10.15
C PRO A 167 32.07 40.52 10.37
N ILE A 168 32.73 39.45 10.81
CA ILE A 168 32.09 38.21 11.25
C ILE A 168 31.16 38.59 12.41
N ALA A 169 29.86 38.63 12.13
CA ALA A 169 28.88 38.77 13.19
C ALA A 169 29.05 37.57 14.11
N ASN A 170 29.44 37.83 15.36
CA ASN A 170 29.38 36.88 16.45
C ASN A 170 27.95 36.35 16.55
N ALA A 171 27.65 35.25 15.86
CA ALA A 171 26.52 34.40 16.21
C ALA A 171 27.00 33.45 17.30
N ALA A 172 27.08 33.98 18.51
CA ALA A 172 26.84 33.19 19.71
C ALA A 172 25.36 32.76 19.68
N ALA A 173 25.01 31.84 18.77
CA ALA A 173 23.79 31.08 18.84
C ALA A 173 24.14 29.79 19.58
N SER A 174 23.38 29.46 20.62
CA SER A 174 23.61 28.31 21.50
C SER A 174 23.29 26.96 20.84
N GLY A 175 23.88 26.67 19.67
CA GLY A 175 23.67 25.46 18.89
C GLY A 175 24.93 25.01 18.14
N ALA A 176 24.97 23.74 17.72
CA ALA A 176 26.07 23.20 16.91
C ALA A 176 26.15 23.88 15.53
N VAL A 177 27.36 24.16 15.04
CA VAL A 177 27.57 24.70 13.68
C VAL A 177 27.16 23.64 12.66
N GLN A 178 26.28 24.00 11.73
CA GLN A 178 25.82 23.12 10.66
C GLN A 178 26.63 23.39 9.39
N VAL A 179 27.14 22.33 8.76
CA VAL A 179 27.75 22.38 7.43
C VAL A 179 26.87 21.57 6.50
N ASP A 180 26.39 22.19 5.42
CA ASP A 180 25.49 21.54 4.47
C ASP A 180 26.30 20.70 3.48
N ALA A 181 26.01 19.41 3.42
CA ALA A 181 26.72 18.43 2.60
C ALA A 181 25.82 17.90 1.49
N MET A 182 26.37 17.77 0.29
CA MET A 182 25.75 17.06 -0.83
C MET A 182 26.56 15.82 -1.20
N ILE A 183 25.88 14.71 -1.42
CA ILE A 183 26.49 13.47 -1.89
C ILE A 183 25.91 13.10 -3.24
N VAL A 184 26.76 12.95 -4.25
CA VAL A 184 26.37 12.39 -5.55
C VAL A 184 27.07 11.07 -5.78
N TRP A 185 26.53 10.22 -6.66
CA TRP A 185 27.17 8.93 -6.96
C TRP A 185 26.98 8.46 -8.39
N THR A 186 27.90 7.60 -8.84
CA THR A 186 27.89 7.03 -10.18
C THR A 186 26.88 5.89 -10.32
N PRO A 187 26.42 5.57 -11.54
CA PRO A 187 25.54 4.42 -11.77
C PRO A 187 26.18 3.08 -11.39
N ASN A 188 27.50 2.94 -11.56
CA ASN A 188 28.23 1.73 -11.20
C ASN A 188 28.28 1.54 -9.67
N ALA A 189 28.50 2.60 -8.89
CA ALA A 189 28.37 2.56 -7.44
C ALA A 189 26.96 2.15 -7.00
N GLU A 190 25.92 2.67 -7.67
CA GLU A 190 24.55 2.30 -7.37
C GLU A 190 24.26 0.82 -7.65
N ALA A 191 24.69 0.31 -8.81
CA ALA A 191 24.55 -1.10 -9.16
C ALA A 191 25.31 -1.99 -8.17
N ALA A 192 26.56 -1.63 -7.83
CA ALA A 192 27.39 -2.39 -6.91
C ALA A 192 26.89 -2.40 -5.46
N ALA A 193 26.17 -1.35 -5.05
CA ALA A 193 25.52 -1.28 -3.74
C ALA A 193 24.28 -2.17 -3.60
N GLY A 194 23.74 -2.72 -4.70
CA GLY A 194 22.44 -3.40 -4.69
C GLY A 194 21.26 -2.45 -4.94
N GLY A 195 21.53 -1.27 -5.50
CA GLY A 195 20.52 -0.34 -5.97
C GLY A 195 20.38 0.93 -5.15
N ARG A 196 19.41 1.74 -5.57
CA ARG A 196 19.23 3.12 -5.13
C ARG A 196 19.01 3.29 -3.62
N ALA A 197 18.27 2.38 -2.96
CA ALA A 197 17.99 2.48 -1.52
C ALA A 197 19.24 2.20 -0.70
N ALA A 198 20.09 1.28 -1.17
CA ALA A 198 21.37 0.97 -0.53
C ALA A 198 22.35 2.16 -0.63
N MET A 199 22.42 2.86 -1.78
CA MET A 199 23.22 4.07 -1.90
C MET A 199 22.73 5.23 -1.04
N GLU A 200 21.41 5.45 -0.98
CA GLU A 200 20.86 6.46 -0.07
C GLU A 200 21.11 6.12 1.40
N SER A 201 21.03 4.83 1.76
CA SER A 201 21.37 4.35 3.10
C SER A 201 22.86 4.52 3.41
N LEU A 202 23.74 4.23 2.45
CA LEU A 202 25.18 4.49 2.55
C LEU A 202 25.47 5.99 2.71
N ALA A 203 24.84 6.87 1.94
CA ALA A 203 25.01 8.32 2.05
C ALA A 203 24.62 8.84 3.44
N LEU A 204 23.50 8.36 3.99
CA LEU A 204 23.11 8.67 5.37
C LEU A 204 24.11 8.13 6.40
N ALA A 205 24.59 6.89 6.22
CA ALA A 205 25.60 6.32 7.11
C ALA A 205 26.92 7.09 7.04
N SER A 206 27.34 7.57 5.86
CA SER A 206 28.56 8.39 5.68
C SER A 206 28.49 9.67 6.51
N VAL A 207 27.39 10.42 6.39
CA VAL A 207 27.16 11.64 7.17
C VAL A 207 27.04 11.33 8.67
N ALA A 208 26.32 10.27 9.04
CA ALA A 208 26.16 9.87 10.44
C ALA A 208 27.50 9.44 11.09
N ASN A 209 28.36 8.74 10.36
CA ASN A 209 29.71 8.37 10.83
C ASN A 209 30.62 9.61 10.95
N ALA A 210 30.56 10.56 10.02
CA ALA A 210 31.28 11.83 10.16
C ALA A 210 30.81 12.63 11.39
N ASN A 211 29.50 12.68 11.63
CA ASN A 211 28.93 13.30 12.82
C ASN A 211 29.31 12.56 14.11
N LEU A 212 29.44 11.23 14.07
CA LEU A 212 29.98 10.45 15.19
C LEU A 212 31.43 10.84 15.47
N VAL A 213 32.26 11.00 14.42
CA VAL A 213 33.66 11.48 14.54
C VAL A 213 33.73 12.84 15.23
N TYR A 214 32.86 13.79 14.86
CA TYR A 214 32.82 15.10 15.49
C TYR A 214 32.40 15.02 16.96
N ALA A 215 31.35 14.26 17.26
CA ALA A 215 30.85 14.08 18.61
C ALA A 215 31.90 13.42 19.53
N ASN A 216 32.54 12.36 19.05
CA ASN A 216 33.62 11.66 19.75
C ASN A 216 34.83 12.58 20.01
N SER A 217 35.05 13.57 19.15
CA SER A 217 36.17 14.51 19.27
C SER A 217 35.82 15.78 20.06
N GLY A 218 34.61 15.88 20.63
CA GLY A 218 34.17 17.03 21.42
C GLY A 218 33.87 18.28 20.59
N ILE A 219 33.59 18.13 19.29
CA ILE A 219 33.34 19.24 18.37
C ILE A 219 31.83 19.52 18.31
N SER A 220 31.45 20.77 18.55
CA SER A 220 30.06 21.22 18.46
C SER A 220 29.68 21.61 17.02
N ALA A 221 29.73 20.63 16.11
CA ALA A 221 29.37 20.79 14.71
C ALA A 221 28.67 19.53 14.16
N GLN A 222 27.89 19.69 13.09
CA GLN A 222 27.22 18.60 12.38
C GLN A 222 27.23 18.85 10.87
N LEU A 223 27.44 17.77 10.10
CA LEU A 223 27.10 17.71 8.68
C LEU A 223 25.60 17.46 8.54
N ASN A 224 24.96 18.26 7.69
CA ASN A 224 23.56 18.12 7.31
C ASN A 224 23.47 17.69 5.85
N LEU A 225 22.90 16.52 5.57
CA LEU A 225 22.76 16.03 4.19
C LEU A 225 21.60 16.75 3.49
N VAL A 226 21.91 17.80 2.72
CA VAL A 226 20.91 18.63 2.04
C VAL A 226 20.43 18.04 0.72
N TYR A 227 21.26 17.23 0.05
CA TYR A 227 20.91 16.56 -1.19
C TYR A 227 21.73 15.30 -1.42
N ALA A 228 21.08 14.27 -1.98
CA ALA A 228 21.71 12.99 -2.27
C ALA A 228 21.12 12.37 -3.56
N ALA A 229 21.88 12.26 -4.65
CA ALA A 229 21.34 11.75 -5.91
C ALA A 229 22.36 11.13 -6.88
N PRO A 230 21.92 10.38 -7.93
CA PRO A 230 22.86 9.80 -8.87
C PRO A 230 23.29 10.88 -9.85
N VAL A 231 24.46 10.72 -10.45
CA VAL A 231 24.90 11.56 -11.57
C VAL A 231 25.13 10.68 -12.79
N SER A 232 24.85 11.24 -13.97
CA SER A 232 25.21 10.63 -15.24
C SER A 232 26.69 10.81 -15.48
N PHE A 233 27.51 10.02 -14.79
CA PHE A 233 28.97 10.03 -14.88
C PHE A 233 29.50 8.60 -14.86
N THR A 234 30.45 8.33 -15.75
CA THR A 234 31.20 7.07 -15.74
C THR A 234 32.56 7.36 -15.15
N GLU A 235 32.84 6.73 -14.04
CA GLU A 235 34.10 6.87 -13.34
C GLU A 235 35.31 6.32 -14.10
N THR A 236 36.47 6.85 -13.72
CA THR A 236 37.81 6.44 -14.17
C THR A 236 38.50 5.73 -13.00
N PRO A 237 38.27 4.41 -12.76
CA PRO A 237 38.74 3.73 -11.54
C PRO A 237 40.27 3.72 -11.38
N THR A 238 40.99 3.92 -12.49
CA THR A 238 42.45 3.99 -12.56
C THR A 238 43.01 5.38 -12.24
N SER A 239 42.16 6.41 -12.11
CA SER A 239 42.56 7.80 -11.86
C SER A 239 41.45 8.57 -11.13
N ILE A 240 41.33 8.34 -9.81
CA ILE A 240 40.34 9.03 -8.94
C ILE A 240 40.48 10.57 -8.99
N SER A 241 41.69 11.06 -9.22
CA SER A 241 42.03 12.47 -9.39
C SER A 241 41.39 13.13 -10.62
N THR A 242 41.27 12.38 -11.72
CA THR A 242 40.59 12.85 -12.93
C THR A 242 39.12 13.12 -12.63
N ASP A 243 38.49 12.23 -11.87
CA ASP A 243 37.08 12.35 -11.51
C ASP A 243 36.84 13.45 -10.47
N LEU A 244 37.79 13.70 -9.56
CA LEU A 244 37.77 14.88 -8.67
C LEU A 244 37.84 16.18 -9.47
N SER A 245 38.71 16.23 -10.48
CA SER A 245 38.83 17.41 -11.35
C SER A 245 37.57 17.66 -12.16
N ALA A 246 36.94 16.59 -12.66
CA ALA A 246 35.65 16.63 -13.35
C ALA A 246 34.52 17.08 -12.41
N LEU A 247 34.51 16.63 -11.15
CA LEU A 247 33.48 17.04 -10.17
C LEU A 247 33.56 18.53 -9.82
N ARG A 248 34.76 19.12 -9.82
CA ARG A 248 34.99 20.54 -9.55
C ARG A 248 34.71 21.42 -10.77
N GLY A 249 34.81 20.87 -11.98
CA GLY A 249 34.62 21.60 -13.24
C GLY A 249 33.20 22.13 -13.40
N THR A 250 33.05 23.42 -13.73
CA THR A 250 31.72 24.05 -13.83
C THR A 250 31.12 24.02 -15.24
N SER A 251 31.93 23.69 -16.24
CA SER A 251 31.57 23.80 -17.67
C SER A 251 32.44 22.90 -18.56
N ASP A 252 32.94 21.80 -18.02
CA ASP A 252 33.86 20.88 -18.74
C ASP A 252 33.12 19.72 -19.41
N GLY A 253 31.78 19.70 -19.32
CA GLY A 253 30.91 18.67 -19.89
C GLY A 253 30.73 17.47 -18.98
N PHE A 254 31.35 17.46 -17.79
CA PHE A 254 31.24 16.38 -16.82
C PHE A 254 30.54 16.87 -15.56
N MET A 255 29.43 16.25 -15.20
CA MET A 255 28.73 16.55 -13.93
C MET A 255 28.39 18.04 -13.71
N ASP A 256 28.39 18.89 -14.74
CA ASP A 256 28.12 20.34 -14.62
C ASP A 256 26.81 20.63 -13.85
N GLN A 257 25.81 19.76 -13.95
CA GLN A 257 24.56 19.86 -13.18
C GLN A 257 24.76 19.88 -11.65
N VAL A 258 25.86 19.30 -11.14
CA VAL A 258 26.23 19.27 -9.72
C VAL A 258 26.40 20.69 -9.18
N HIS A 259 26.92 21.63 -9.96
CA HIS A 259 27.09 23.03 -9.50
C HIS A 259 25.77 23.77 -9.37
N THR A 260 24.82 23.48 -10.27
CA THR A 260 23.44 23.97 -10.18
C THR A 260 22.77 23.41 -8.92
N LEU A 261 22.87 22.11 -8.68
CA LEU A 261 22.32 21.45 -7.50
C LEU A 261 22.97 21.97 -6.20
N ARG A 262 24.29 22.10 -6.18
CA ARG A 262 25.05 22.66 -5.05
C ARG A 262 24.56 24.06 -4.67
N THR A 263 24.29 24.89 -5.68
CA THR A 263 23.74 26.24 -5.47
C THR A 263 22.28 26.19 -5.02
N GLN A 264 21.47 25.30 -5.60
CA GLN A 264 20.07 25.12 -5.24
C GLN A 264 19.89 24.70 -3.78
N TYR A 265 20.63 23.68 -3.33
CA TYR A 265 20.50 23.11 -1.98
C TYR A 265 21.46 23.71 -0.95
N GLY A 266 22.26 24.71 -1.34
CA GLY A 266 23.15 25.41 -0.42
C GLY A 266 24.29 24.55 0.13
N ALA A 267 24.75 23.53 -0.61
CA ALA A 267 25.77 22.61 -0.09
C ALA A 267 27.18 23.25 -0.03
N ASP A 268 27.71 23.36 1.19
CA ASP A 268 29.06 23.81 1.50
C ASP A 268 30.12 22.84 0.97
N VAL A 269 29.89 21.54 1.12
CA VAL A 269 30.81 20.48 0.66
C VAL A 269 30.09 19.49 -0.25
N VAL A 270 30.80 18.97 -1.25
CA VAL A 270 30.26 18.00 -2.21
C VAL A 270 31.17 16.79 -2.33
N THR A 271 30.58 15.60 -2.14
CA THR A 271 31.25 14.32 -2.30
C THR A 271 30.68 13.57 -3.50
N LEU A 272 31.54 13.04 -4.37
CA LEU A 272 31.20 11.96 -5.31
C LEU A 272 31.54 10.60 -4.69
N ILE A 273 30.60 9.67 -4.67
CA ILE A 273 30.85 8.27 -4.32
C ILE A 273 30.85 7.41 -5.58
N GLY A 274 31.94 6.69 -5.79
CA GLY A 274 32.15 5.81 -6.94
C GLY A 274 32.54 4.37 -6.58
N GLU A 275 32.68 3.50 -7.57
CA GLU A 275 33.07 2.10 -7.47
C GLU A 275 34.42 1.83 -8.17
N GLY A 276 35.29 1.10 -7.47
CA GLY A 276 36.51 0.53 -8.06
C GLY A 276 37.73 1.43 -7.96
N TYR A 277 37.59 2.63 -7.39
CA TYR A 277 38.71 3.53 -7.12
C TYR A 277 39.76 2.91 -6.22
N ARG A 278 39.42 1.91 -5.40
CA ARG A 278 40.38 1.15 -4.57
C ARG A 278 41.54 0.51 -5.34
N ALA A 279 41.46 0.42 -6.67
CA ALA A 279 42.61 0.08 -7.50
C ALA A 279 43.75 1.13 -7.40
N SER A 280 43.42 2.36 -7.00
CA SER A 280 44.31 3.50 -6.80
C SER A 280 44.29 4.02 -5.35
N ALA A 281 43.13 4.41 -4.82
CA ALA A 281 42.97 4.97 -3.47
C ALA A 281 41.53 4.82 -2.93
N CYS A 282 41.36 5.03 -1.62
CA CYS A 282 40.03 5.04 -1.00
C CYS A 282 39.28 6.37 -1.13
N GLY A 283 39.99 7.48 -1.36
CA GLY A 283 39.40 8.81 -1.53
C GLY A 283 40.46 9.83 -1.96
N ILE A 284 40.01 11.01 -2.41
CA ILE A 284 40.85 12.18 -2.69
C ILE A 284 40.02 13.46 -2.55
N ALA A 285 40.64 14.54 -2.08
CA ALA A 285 40.00 15.82 -1.86
C ALA A 285 40.95 17.00 -2.10
N TYR A 286 40.40 18.18 -2.35
CA TYR A 286 41.18 19.41 -2.23
C TYR A 286 41.35 19.81 -0.76
N LEU A 287 42.53 20.29 -0.41
CA LEU A 287 42.89 20.73 0.94
C LEU A 287 42.73 22.25 1.11
N MET A 288 41.91 22.68 2.07
CA MET A 288 41.84 24.09 2.48
C MET A 288 43.07 24.45 3.32
N SER A 289 44.13 24.91 2.66
CA SER A 289 45.40 25.32 3.31
C SER A 289 45.40 26.74 3.86
N THR A 290 44.51 27.61 3.35
CA THR A 290 44.26 28.96 3.85
C THR A 290 42.78 29.05 4.23
N VAL A 291 42.49 29.41 5.48
CA VAL A 291 41.10 29.50 5.97
C VAL A 291 40.42 30.71 5.35
N SER A 292 39.59 30.48 4.34
CA SER A 292 38.90 31.52 3.58
C SER A 292 37.65 30.94 2.91
N THR A 293 36.59 31.74 2.81
CA THR A 293 35.38 31.36 2.05
C THR A 293 35.65 31.27 0.54
N SER A 294 36.77 31.81 0.04
CA SER A 294 37.22 31.62 -1.35
C SER A 294 37.41 30.15 -1.72
N PHE A 295 37.75 29.31 -0.74
CA PHE A 295 37.94 27.88 -0.93
C PHE A 295 36.66 27.14 -1.36
N ALA A 296 35.49 27.77 -1.26
CA ALA A 296 34.21 27.17 -1.66
C ALA A 296 34.24 26.54 -3.07
N SER A 297 34.97 27.15 -4.02
CA SER A 297 35.14 26.63 -5.40
C SER A 297 35.92 25.30 -5.47
N ASN A 298 36.67 24.97 -4.43
CA ASN A 298 37.48 23.76 -4.30
C ASN A 298 36.92 22.76 -3.27
N ALA A 299 35.83 23.06 -2.56
CA ALA A 299 35.25 22.18 -1.53
C ALA A 299 34.50 20.95 -2.12
N PHE A 300 35.28 20.09 -2.77
CA PHE A 300 34.88 18.86 -3.44
C PHE A 300 35.80 17.71 -3.03
N ASN A 301 35.25 16.50 -3.01
CA ASN A 301 35.99 15.26 -2.79
C ASN A 301 35.35 14.05 -3.49
N VAL A 302 36.14 12.98 -3.66
CA VAL A 302 35.71 11.70 -4.26
C VAL A 302 36.09 10.56 -3.32
N VAL A 303 35.19 9.57 -3.17
CA VAL A 303 35.36 8.44 -2.24
C VAL A 303 34.94 7.13 -2.90
N ASP A 304 35.70 6.06 -2.68
CA ASP A 304 35.28 4.70 -3.03
C ASP A 304 34.16 4.22 -2.09
N ARG A 305 33.09 3.69 -2.68
CA ARG A 305 31.91 3.19 -1.98
C ARG A 305 32.25 2.24 -0.83
N THR A 306 33.22 1.35 -1.03
CA THR A 306 33.61 0.33 -0.03
C THR A 306 34.54 0.87 1.06
N CYS A 307 35.02 2.11 0.93
CA CYS A 307 35.81 2.82 1.95
C CYS A 307 34.99 3.88 2.71
N ALA A 308 33.83 4.30 2.17
CA ALA A 308 33.10 5.47 2.63
C ALA A 308 32.78 5.46 4.14
N VAL A 309 32.17 4.38 4.65
CA VAL A 309 31.69 4.29 6.04
C VAL A 309 32.64 3.52 6.94
N GLY A 310 32.98 2.28 6.58
CA GLY A 310 33.78 1.39 7.44
C GLY A 310 35.24 1.81 7.57
N ASN A 311 35.86 2.31 6.49
CA ASN A 311 37.20 2.89 6.53
C ASN A 311 37.15 4.40 6.88
N LEU A 312 35.96 4.98 7.11
CA LEU A 312 35.76 6.39 7.43
C LEU A 312 36.34 7.37 6.37
N SER A 313 36.52 6.92 5.13
CA SER A 313 37.09 7.77 4.08
C SER A 313 36.21 8.96 3.74
N TYR A 314 34.88 8.84 3.87
CA TYR A 314 34.00 10.01 3.72
C TYR A 314 34.33 11.14 4.73
N ALA A 315 34.52 10.77 6.00
CA ALA A 315 34.88 11.73 7.04
C ALA A 315 36.30 12.28 6.82
N HIS A 316 37.21 11.45 6.33
CA HIS A 316 38.58 11.82 5.98
C HIS A 316 38.62 12.90 4.90
N GLU A 317 37.97 12.64 3.76
CA GLU A 317 38.00 13.55 2.62
C GLU A 317 37.30 14.89 2.89
N ASN A 318 36.19 14.85 3.63
CA ASN A 318 35.56 16.10 4.10
C ASN A 318 36.48 16.87 5.05
N GLY A 319 37.33 16.17 5.82
CA GLY A 319 38.36 16.78 6.66
C GLY A 319 39.32 17.66 5.85
N HIS A 320 39.75 17.24 4.67
CA HIS A 320 40.59 18.08 3.79
C HIS A 320 39.90 19.35 3.33
N ASN A 321 38.64 19.24 2.88
CA ASN A 321 37.86 20.42 2.53
C ASN A 321 37.63 21.37 3.73
N GLN A 322 37.73 20.84 4.96
CA GLN A 322 37.62 21.58 6.22
C GLN A 322 38.98 22.04 6.79
N GLY A 323 40.09 21.81 6.07
CA GLY A 323 41.42 22.28 6.44
C GLY A 323 42.21 21.35 7.36
N LEU A 324 41.83 20.07 7.44
CA LEU A 324 42.55 19.04 8.16
C LEU A 324 43.54 18.34 7.23
N ASN A 325 44.74 18.06 7.73
CA ASN A 325 45.78 17.36 6.99
C ASN A 325 46.08 16.01 7.66
N HIS A 326 46.84 15.17 6.95
CA HIS A 326 47.27 13.88 7.45
C HIS A 326 48.14 14.01 8.71
N ASP A 327 48.55 12.89 9.31
CA ASP A 327 49.61 12.96 10.32
C ASP A 327 50.90 13.54 9.73
N ALA A 328 51.73 14.13 10.57
CA ALA A 328 52.88 14.92 10.13
C ALA A 328 53.87 14.14 9.24
N ALA A 329 53.93 12.81 9.33
CA ALA A 329 54.80 11.97 8.50
C ALA A 329 54.25 11.71 7.09
N ASN A 330 52.94 11.89 6.89
CA ASN A 330 52.22 11.59 5.66
C ASN A 330 51.54 12.83 5.06
N ALA A 331 51.64 13.97 5.75
CA ALA A 331 51.07 15.24 5.31
C ALA A 331 51.78 15.77 4.06
N SER A 332 50.97 16.29 3.14
CA SER A 332 51.39 16.92 1.92
C SER A 332 50.75 18.31 1.83
N GLY A 333 51.37 19.23 1.08
CA GLY A 333 50.93 20.64 1.04
C GLY A 333 51.09 21.39 2.37
N THR A 334 50.49 22.58 2.45
CA THR A 334 50.51 23.41 3.67
C THR A 334 49.25 23.15 4.49
N ALA A 335 49.40 22.83 5.78
CA ALA A 335 48.26 22.68 6.68
C ALA A 335 47.62 24.03 7.03
N ALA A 336 46.30 24.08 7.23
CA ALA A 336 45.55 25.29 7.60
C ALA A 336 46.06 25.95 8.88
N TYR A 337 46.52 25.11 9.82
CA TYR A 337 47.21 25.50 11.03
C TYR A 337 48.40 24.58 11.27
N SER A 338 49.41 25.06 12.00
CA SER A 338 50.60 24.28 12.37
C SER A 338 50.33 23.03 13.22
N TYR A 339 49.08 22.82 13.65
CA TYR A 339 48.64 21.69 14.44
C TYR A 339 47.51 20.87 13.76
N ALA A 340 47.14 21.19 12.51
CA ALA A 340 46.04 20.53 11.80
C ALA A 340 46.46 19.18 11.19
N PHE A 341 47.04 18.32 12.03
CA PHE A 341 47.58 17.02 11.63
C PHE A 341 46.89 15.87 12.34
N GLY A 342 46.73 14.76 11.62
CA GLY A 342 46.31 13.47 12.16
C GLY A 342 47.31 12.90 13.16
N TYR A 343 46.93 11.82 13.82
CA TYR A 343 47.76 11.16 14.83
C TYR A 343 47.67 9.64 14.77
N GLN A 344 48.81 8.99 14.93
CA GLN A 344 48.93 7.56 15.23
C GLN A 344 49.47 7.40 16.64
N SER A 345 48.84 6.51 17.42
CA SER A 345 49.39 6.13 18.71
C SER A 345 50.78 5.47 18.53
N PRO A 346 51.82 5.87 19.30
CA PRO A 346 53.15 5.29 19.18
C PRO A 346 53.20 3.77 19.39
N SER A 347 52.24 3.23 20.14
CA SER A 347 52.07 1.80 20.37
C SER A 347 51.41 1.04 19.21
N GLY A 348 50.95 1.74 18.16
CA GLY A 348 50.22 1.16 17.03
C GLY A 348 48.81 0.67 17.36
N LEU A 349 48.25 1.09 18.51
CA LEU A 349 46.92 0.65 18.97
C LEU A 349 45.81 1.19 18.06
N PHE A 350 45.90 2.46 17.69
CA PHE A 350 44.95 3.12 16.80
C PHE A 350 45.62 4.24 16.01
N ARG A 351 44.91 4.67 14.96
CA ARG A 351 45.14 5.93 14.25
C ARG A 351 43.82 6.70 14.14
N THR A 352 43.91 8.03 14.18
CA THR A 352 42.75 8.92 14.00
C THR A 352 42.36 9.03 12.52
N VAL A 353 41.17 9.55 12.23
CA VAL A 353 40.57 9.55 10.89
C VAL A 353 41.53 10.08 9.81
N MET A 354 42.21 11.21 10.06
CA MET A 354 43.11 11.82 9.08
C MET A 354 44.47 11.13 8.94
N SER A 355 44.81 10.17 9.79
CA SER A 355 46.15 9.59 9.77
C SER A 355 46.23 8.33 8.91
N TYR A 356 47.39 8.06 8.30
CA TYR A 356 47.67 6.84 7.52
C TYR A 356 48.29 5.76 8.39
N GLY A 357 48.65 4.61 7.81
CA GLY A 357 49.30 3.50 8.51
C GLY A 357 48.40 2.29 8.75
N SER A 358 49.00 1.24 9.31
CA SER A 358 48.37 -0.08 9.48
C SER A 358 47.57 -0.25 10.77
N ALA A 359 47.65 0.72 11.69
CA ALA A 359 46.82 0.74 12.90
C ALA A 359 45.34 0.87 12.54
N VAL A 360 44.46 0.40 13.44
CA VAL A 360 43.01 0.50 13.23
C VAL A 360 42.60 1.97 13.25
N ARG A 361 41.85 2.39 12.23
CA ARG A 361 41.29 3.74 12.16
C ARG A 361 40.07 3.83 13.08
N ILE A 362 40.15 4.70 14.08
CA ILE A 362 39.06 4.94 15.04
C ILE A 362 38.22 6.16 14.63
N PRO A 363 36.93 6.24 15.01
CA PRO A 363 36.05 7.36 14.69
C PRO A 363 36.33 8.60 15.56
N PHE A 364 37.58 9.07 15.55
CA PHE A 364 38.07 10.21 16.31
C PHE A 364 39.02 11.06 15.46
N LEU A 365 38.97 12.37 15.63
CA LEU A 365 40.02 13.29 15.23
C LEU A 365 41.09 13.36 16.32
N SER A 366 42.28 13.80 15.93
CA SER A 366 43.40 13.97 16.84
C SER A 366 43.13 15.12 17.81
N SER A 367 43.32 14.85 19.10
CA SER A 367 43.16 15.80 20.19
C SER A 367 43.96 15.36 21.42
N PRO A 368 44.69 16.28 22.10
CA PRO A 368 45.41 15.96 23.34
C PRO A 368 44.48 15.78 24.55
N THR A 369 43.20 16.13 24.45
CA THR A 369 42.25 16.12 25.57
C THR A 369 41.15 15.05 25.44
N VAL A 370 41.07 14.38 24.30
CA VAL A 370 40.14 13.27 24.07
C VAL A 370 40.93 11.97 24.16
N PHE A 371 40.39 10.98 24.86
CA PHE A 371 41.07 9.71 25.13
C PHE A 371 40.35 8.55 24.46
N TYR A 372 41.12 7.64 23.90
CA TYR A 372 40.65 6.36 23.39
C TYR A 372 41.47 5.24 24.02
N SER A 373 40.80 4.28 24.67
CA SER A 373 41.45 3.20 25.42
C SER A 373 42.53 3.68 26.41
N GLY A 374 42.27 4.82 27.06
CA GLY A 374 43.17 5.43 28.06
C GLY A 374 44.38 6.18 27.51
N GLN A 375 44.55 6.27 26.18
CA GLN A 375 45.60 7.07 25.52
C GLN A 375 44.98 8.31 24.86
N PRO A 376 45.66 9.48 24.87
CA PRO A 376 45.17 10.65 24.16
C PRO A 376 45.12 10.38 22.65
N THR A 377 44.13 10.91 21.95
CA THR A 377 43.97 10.72 20.50
C THR A 377 44.88 11.62 19.66
N GLY A 378 45.67 12.49 20.28
CA GLY A 378 46.59 13.41 19.60
C GLY A 378 47.54 14.13 20.56
N THR A 379 48.31 15.06 20.01
CA THR A 379 49.25 15.91 20.77
C THR A 379 48.86 17.38 20.60
N SER A 380 49.62 18.31 21.21
CA SER A 380 49.41 19.73 20.95
C SER A 380 49.67 20.13 19.49
N ASN A 381 50.53 19.37 18.80
CA ASN A 381 50.94 19.61 17.42
C ASN A 381 50.18 18.73 16.42
N GLU A 382 49.40 17.76 16.89
CA GLU A 382 48.53 16.89 16.09
C GLU A 382 47.14 16.99 16.70
N ASN A 383 46.42 18.06 16.35
CA ASN A 383 45.17 18.46 16.95
C ASN A 383 44.17 18.92 15.88
N ASN A 384 43.72 17.98 15.06
CA ASN A 384 42.68 18.21 14.06
C ASN A 384 41.36 18.68 14.70
N ALA A 385 41.05 18.27 15.93
CA ALA A 385 39.83 18.71 16.59
C ALA A 385 39.82 20.23 16.83
N ARG A 386 40.94 20.81 17.27
CA ARG A 386 41.11 22.26 17.39
C ARG A 386 41.09 22.94 16.04
N ALA A 387 41.75 22.37 15.03
CA ALA A 387 41.76 22.95 13.69
C ALA A 387 40.34 23.04 13.12
N LEU A 388 39.57 21.95 13.20
CA LEU A 388 38.18 21.92 12.74
C LEU A 388 37.31 22.92 13.49
N THR A 389 37.48 23.05 14.81
CA THR A 389 36.74 24.05 15.61
C THR A 389 36.98 25.48 15.10
N ASN A 390 38.16 25.78 14.58
CA ASN A 390 38.50 27.11 14.06
C ASN A 390 38.06 27.31 12.60
N THR A 391 37.98 26.26 11.79
CA THR A 391 37.62 26.35 10.38
C THR A 391 36.12 26.18 10.11
N ILE A 392 35.39 25.49 10.98
CA ILE A 392 34.03 25.02 10.68
C ILE A 392 33.05 26.14 10.36
N SER A 393 33.16 27.30 11.01
CA SER A 393 32.31 28.46 10.71
C SER A 393 32.60 29.08 9.35
N THR A 394 33.85 29.01 8.87
CA THR A 394 34.21 29.42 7.51
C THR A 394 33.66 28.45 6.48
N VAL A 395 33.73 27.15 6.77
CA VAL A 395 33.20 26.10 5.88
C VAL A 395 31.68 26.21 5.76
N ALA A 396 30.97 26.41 6.86
CA ALA A 396 29.52 26.64 6.90
C ALA A 396 29.06 27.93 6.19
N ALA A 397 30.00 28.74 5.70
CA ALA A 397 29.74 29.96 4.95
C ALA A 397 30.15 29.84 3.47
N PHE A 398 30.53 28.65 2.98
CA PHE A 398 30.88 28.43 1.58
C PHE A 398 29.71 28.63 0.63
N LYS A 399 28.51 28.23 1.05
CA LYS A 399 27.26 28.61 0.40
C LYS A 399 26.37 29.31 1.41
N ALA A 400 25.60 30.28 0.93
CA ALA A 400 24.52 30.80 1.74
C ALA A 400 23.60 29.64 2.06
N THR A 401 23.29 29.44 3.35
CA THR A 401 22.25 28.49 3.78
C THR A 401 20.97 28.88 3.05
N THR A 402 20.66 28.16 1.99
CA THR A 402 19.33 28.24 1.41
C THR A 402 18.45 27.51 2.42
N SER A 403 17.32 28.10 2.83
CA SER A 403 16.24 27.24 3.30
C SER A 403 16.05 26.25 2.16
N ALA A 404 16.48 24.99 2.35
CA ALA A 404 16.52 24.01 1.27
C ALA A 404 15.23 24.22 0.48
N PRO A 405 15.30 24.59 -0.83
CA PRO A 405 14.08 24.70 -1.60
C PRO A 405 13.39 23.39 -1.35
N ALA A 406 12.16 23.44 -0.83
CA ALA A 406 11.41 22.24 -0.46
C ALA A 406 11.69 21.24 -1.59
N PRO A 407 12.35 20.10 -1.29
CA PRO A 407 13.02 19.28 -2.29
C PRO A 407 12.06 19.18 -3.46
N PRO A 408 12.44 19.63 -4.68
CA PRO A 408 11.52 20.07 -5.73
C PRO A 408 10.41 19.09 -5.70
N THR A 409 9.22 19.49 -5.20
CA THR A 409 8.26 18.51 -4.67
C THR A 409 8.13 17.44 -5.72
N CYS A 410 8.76 16.29 -5.48
CA CYS A 410 8.96 15.36 -6.57
C CYS A 410 7.61 14.67 -6.62
N THR A 411 6.74 15.25 -7.44
CA THR A 411 5.42 14.76 -7.69
C THR A 411 5.60 13.66 -8.71
N TYR A 412 5.69 12.45 -8.19
CA TYR A 412 5.72 11.26 -9.00
C TYR A 412 4.29 10.84 -9.27
N ALA A 413 3.91 10.84 -10.54
CA ALA A 413 2.69 10.21 -10.98
C ALA A 413 3.05 8.98 -11.80
N VAL A 414 2.34 7.89 -11.56
CA VAL A 414 2.35 6.71 -12.42
C VAL A 414 1.13 6.75 -13.31
N SER A 415 1.24 6.26 -14.55
CA SER A 415 0.10 6.20 -15.49
C SER A 415 -1.03 5.30 -14.98
N THR A 416 -0.72 4.35 -14.09
CA THR A 416 -1.70 3.52 -13.40
C THR A 416 -1.16 3.05 -12.04
N THR A 417 -2.04 2.94 -11.04
CA THR A 417 -1.77 2.35 -9.73
C THR A 417 -2.33 0.92 -9.61
N SER A 418 -2.88 0.37 -10.69
CA SER A 418 -3.25 -1.05 -10.75
C SER A 418 -3.00 -1.66 -12.12
N ILE A 419 -2.50 -2.88 -12.14
CA ILE A 419 -2.29 -3.65 -13.35
C ILE A 419 -2.79 -5.07 -13.12
N THR A 420 -3.66 -5.53 -14.00
CA THR A 420 -4.11 -6.92 -14.02
C THR A 420 -3.48 -7.69 -15.16
N PHE A 421 -2.83 -8.81 -14.84
CA PHE A 421 -2.29 -9.76 -15.78
C PHE A 421 -3.21 -10.99 -15.88
N PRO A 422 -3.41 -11.53 -17.09
CA PRO A 422 -4.02 -12.85 -17.23
C PRO A 422 -3.07 -13.91 -16.65
N ALA A 423 -3.58 -15.11 -16.38
CA ALA A 423 -2.79 -16.18 -15.78
C ALA A 423 -1.62 -16.67 -16.64
N ALA A 424 -1.64 -16.38 -17.94
CA ALA A 424 -0.51 -16.63 -18.83
C ALA A 424 0.68 -15.68 -18.57
N GLY A 425 0.54 -14.73 -17.66
CA GLY A 425 1.48 -13.64 -17.46
C GLY A 425 1.35 -12.58 -18.57
N GLY A 426 2.41 -11.82 -18.78
CA GLY A 426 2.49 -10.79 -19.82
C GLY A 426 3.27 -9.57 -19.36
N SER A 427 3.33 -8.52 -20.17
CA SER A 427 4.05 -7.28 -19.85
C SER A 427 3.15 -6.07 -20.08
N GLN A 428 3.21 -5.06 -19.20
CA GLN A 428 2.56 -3.77 -19.36
C GLN A 428 3.50 -2.64 -18.95
N SER A 429 3.37 -1.49 -19.63
CA SER A 429 4.17 -0.30 -19.35
C SER A 429 3.47 0.63 -18.38
N VAL A 430 4.20 1.06 -17.34
CA VAL A 430 3.81 2.13 -16.44
C VAL A 430 4.71 3.32 -16.72
N SER A 431 4.13 4.41 -17.21
CA SER A 431 4.88 5.66 -17.37
C SER A 431 4.96 6.36 -16.03
N VAL A 432 6.16 6.85 -15.70
CA VAL A 432 6.42 7.73 -14.58
C VAL A 432 6.53 9.14 -15.10
N THR A 433 5.72 10.04 -14.57
CA THR A 433 5.87 11.48 -14.76
C THR A 433 6.60 12.03 -13.54
N ALA A 434 7.76 12.64 -13.77
CA ALA A 434 8.55 13.29 -12.74
C ALA A 434 9.27 14.52 -13.32
N PRO A 435 9.42 15.62 -12.56
CA PRO A 435 10.23 16.76 -12.97
C PRO A 435 11.68 16.36 -13.31
N SER A 436 12.32 17.07 -14.24
CA SER A 436 13.72 16.80 -14.61
C SER A 436 14.63 16.85 -13.38
N GLY A 437 15.42 15.80 -13.15
CA GLY A 437 16.28 15.68 -11.97
C GLY A 437 15.63 15.00 -10.75
N CYS A 438 14.32 14.70 -10.76
CA CYS A 438 13.69 13.86 -9.73
C CYS A 438 13.97 12.38 -10.04
N SER A 439 14.84 11.76 -9.26
CA SER A 439 15.08 10.31 -9.30
C SER A 439 13.90 9.54 -8.71
N TRP A 440 13.52 8.43 -9.29
CA TRP A 440 12.50 7.53 -8.76
C TRP A 440 12.94 6.08 -8.88
N GLN A 441 12.39 5.22 -8.03
CA GLN A 441 12.69 3.78 -8.01
C GLN A 441 11.51 2.96 -8.50
N ALA A 442 11.80 1.77 -9.00
CA ALA A 442 10.81 0.74 -9.25
C ALA A 442 11.26 -0.54 -8.53
N ALA A 443 10.49 -1.02 -7.56
CA ALA A 443 10.81 -2.18 -6.75
C ALA A 443 9.63 -3.17 -6.75
N GLY A 444 9.92 -4.43 -7.02
CA GLY A 444 8.94 -5.50 -6.91
C GLY A 444 8.76 -5.95 -5.46
N ASP A 445 7.61 -6.55 -5.13
CA ASP A 445 7.45 -7.27 -3.88
C ASP A 445 8.43 -8.46 -3.84
N ALA A 446 9.30 -8.50 -2.83
CA ALA A 446 10.27 -9.58 -2.66
C ALA A 446 9.64 -10.97 -2.48
N ALA A 447 8.35 -11.04 -2.08
CA ALA A 447 7.58 -12.28 -2.01
C ALA A 447 6.96 -12.69 -3.35
N ALA A 448 6.91 -11.79 -4.34
CA ALA A 448 6.30 -12.02 -5.65
C ALA A 448 7.37 -12.29 -6.72
N SER A 449 8.05 -13.45 -6.62
CA SER A 449 9.08 -13.90 -7.57
C SER A 449 8.58 -14.08 -9.02
N TRP A 450 7.27 -13.90 -9.25
CA TRP A 450 6.62 -13.96 -10.55
C TRP A 450 6.47 -12.59 -11.22
N VAL A 451 6.79 -11.47 -10.56
CA VAL A 451 6.79 -10.14 -11.17
C VAL A 451 8.23 -9.66 -11.40
N SER A 452 8.53 -9.16 -12.60
CA SER A 452 9.80 -8.52 -12.94
C SER A 452 9.59 -7.12 -13.50
N LEU A 453 10.52 -6.21 -13.22
CA LEU A 453 10.51 -4.82 -13.71
C LEU A 453 11.67 -4.62 -14.68
N SER A 454 11.46 -3.90 -15.79
CA SER A 454 12.49 -3.65 -16.79
C SER A 454 13.61 -2.70 -16.32
N THR A 455 13.35 -1.95 -15.25
CA THR A 455 14.33 -1.08 -14.60
C THR A 455 14.02 -1.02 -13.11
N SER A 456 15.04 -0.81 -12.27
CA SER A 456 14.90 -0.55 -10.84
C SER A 456 14.67 0.92 -10.50
N GLY A 457 14.60 1.80 -11.51
CA GLY A 457 14.40 3.24 -11.33
C GLY A 457 14.69 4.08 -12.59
N GLY A 458 14.64 5.39 -12.42
CA GLY A 458 14.91 6.38 -13.47
C GLY A 458 15.06 7.80 -12.91
N SER A 459 15.30 8.78 -13.78
CA SER A 459 15.39 10.20 -13.42
C SER A 459 14.62 11.04 -14.44
N GLY A 460 13.82 12.01 -13.95
CA GLY A 460 12.84 12.69 -14.79
C GLY A 460 11.73 11.75 -15.26
N SER A 461 10.86 12.15 -16.18
CA SER A 461 9.84 11.23 -16.70
C SER A 461 10.47 10.02 -17.40
N GLY A 462 9.88 8.83 -17.24
CA GLY A 462 10.34 7.60 -17.90
C GLY A 462 9.30 6.49 -17.90
N THR A 463 9.69 5.28 -18.26
CA THR A 463 8.75 4.15 -18.37
C THR A 463 9.34 2.90 -17.71
N VAL A 464 8.51 2.21 -16.92
CA VAL A 464 8.80 0.92 -16.31
C VAL A 464 7.91 -0.13 -16.96
N THR A 465 8.50 -1.12 -17.64
CA THR A 465 7.74 -2.29 -18.08
C THR A 465 7.68 -3.28 -16.94
N VAL A 466 6.47 -3.59 -16.50
CA VAL A 466 6.18 -4.62 -15.50
C VAL A 466 5.76 -5.89 -16.21
N SER A 467 6.40 -7.00 -15.89
CA SER A 467 6.10 -8.31 -16.47
C SER A 467 5.69 -9.30 -15.38
N ALA A 468 4.61 -10.04 -15.61
CA ALA A 468 4.22 -11.19 -14.82
C ALA A 468 4.62 -12.47 -15.56
N ALA A 469 5.34 -13.37 -14.89
CA ALA A 469 5.55 -14.75 -15.32
C ALA A 469 4.24 -15.52 -15.13
N ALA A 470 3.94 -16.46 -16.02
CA ALA A 470 2.69 -17.23 -15.96
C ALA A 470 2.40 -17.82 -14.57
N ASN A 471 1.15 -17.68 -14.14
CA ASN A 471 0.61 -18.26 -12.93
C ASN A 471 -0.01 -19.63 -13.22
N ALA A 472 0.48 -20.66 -12.56
CA ALA A 472 -0.04 -22.04 -12.59
C ALA A 472 -0.89 -22.42 -11.35
N GLY A 473 -1.10 -21.50 -10.41
CA GLY A 473 -1.87 -21.70 -9.17
C GLY A 473 -3.01 -20.71 -8.96
N ALA A 474 -3.42 -20.49 -7.70
CA ALA A 474 -4.49 -19.55 -7.33
C ALA A 474 -4.16 -18.10 -7.74
N ALA A 475 -5.19 -17.25 -7.82
CA ALA A 475 -5.01 -15.84 -8.13
C ALA A 475 -4.05 -15.24 -7.11
N ARG A 476 -3.04 -14.52 -7.62
CA ARG A 476 -1.98 -13.99 -6.81
C ARG A 476 -1.88 -12.51 -7.06
N SER A 477 -1.71 -11.77 -5.98
CA SER A 477 -1.46 -10.35 -6.04
C SER A 477 -0.03 -10.07 -5.61
N ALA A 478 0.48 -8.96 -6.10
CA ALA A 478 1.73 -8.37 -5.67
C ALA A 478 1.52 -6.86 -5.61
N ILE A 479 2.39 -6.16 -4.92
CA ILE A 479 2.45 -4.71 -5.02
C ILE A 479 3.86 -4.37 -5.50
N VAL A 480 3.96 -3.70 -6.64
CA VAL A 480 5.23 -3.13 -7.05
C VAL A 480 5.20 -1.64 -6.76
N THR A 481 6.27 -1.12 -6.17
CA THR A 481 6.38 0.31 -5.90
C THR A 481 7.09 0.96 -7.07
N ILE A 482 6.43 1.85 -7.80
CA ILE A 482 7.02 2.60 -8.92
C ILE A 482 6.92 4.09 -8.61
N ALA A 483 8.07 4.75 -8.56
CA ALA A 483 8.22 6.14 -8.18
C ALA A 483 7.55 6.52 -6.85
N GLY A 484 7.63 5.61 -5.87
CA GLY A 484 6.99 5.76 -4.55
C GLY A 484 5.49 5.50 -4.54
N GLN A 485 4.88 5.20 -5.69
CA GLN A 485 3.47 4.84 -5.81
C GLN A 485 3.30 3.33 -5.77
N ALA A 486 2.38 2.84 -4.93
CA ALA A 486 2.00 1.44 -4.90
C ALA A 486 1.17 1.13 -6.16
N VAL A 487 1.72 0.29 -7.03
CA VAL A 487 1.02 -0.26 -8.19
C VAL A 487 0.58 -1.67 -7.84
N ALA A 488 -0.72 -1.83 -7.58
CA ALA A 488 -1.33 -3.10 -7.24
C ALA A 488 -1.35 -4.01 -8.47
N MET A 489 -0.71 -5.17 -8.36
CA MET A 489 -0.63 -6.17 -9.40
C MET A 489 -1.58 -7.30 -9.04
N GLY A 490 -2.52 -7.61 -9.92
CA GLY A 490 -3.32 -8.82 -9.83
C GLY A 490 -2.96 -9.72 -10.99
N GLU A 491 -2.43 -10.91 -10.75
CA GLU A 491 -2.38 -11.94 -11.78
C GLU A 491 -3.48 -12.96 -11.50
N ALA A 492 -4.34 -13.13 -12.49
CA ALA A 492 -5.43 -14.08 -12.40
C ALA A 492 -4.90 -15.48 -12.01
N ALA A 493 -5.72 -16.26 -11.31
CA ALA A 493 -5.42 -17.66 -11.07
C ALA A 493 -5.14 -18.32 -12.41
N ALA A 494 -4.20 -19.25 -12.45
CA ALA A 494 -4.17 -20.25 -13.49
C ALA A 494 -5.59 -20.71 -13.74
N VAL A 495 -6.09 -20.34 -14.91
CA VAL A 495 -7.08 -21.17 -15.53
C VAL A 495 -6.32 -22.44 -15.93
N THR A 496 -6.03 -23.32 -14.95
CA THR A 496 -6.48 -24.68 -15.19
C THR A 496 -7.90 -24.50 -15.68
N PRO A 497 -8.22 -24.86 -16.94
CA PRO A 497 -9.62 -24.89 -17.36
C PRO A 497 -10.33 -25.54 -16.20
N PRO A 498 -11.34 -24.88 -15.59
CA PRO A 498 -11.82 -25.28 -14.29
C PRO A 498 -11.93 -26.80 -14.30
N ALA A 499 -11.17 -27.49 -13.46
CA ALA A 499 -11.58 -28.82 -13.07
C ALA A 499 -12.96 -28.55 -12.46
N GLY A 500 -13.98 -28.92 -13.23
CA GLY A 500 -15.29 -28.29 -13.18
C GLY A 500 -15.85 -28.21 -11.77
N GLY A 501 -16.25 -27.00 -11.36
CA GLY A 501 -17.36 -26.84 -10.44
C GLY A 501 -18.70 -26.72 -11.18
N GLY A 502 -18.68 -26.47 -12.49
CA GLY A 502 -19.86 -26.42 -13.36
C GLY A 502 -19.72 -27.41 -14.52
N VAL A 503 -20.80 -28.12 -14.84
CA VAL A 503 -20.85 -29.05 -15.96
C VAL A 503 -20.92 -28.24 -17.26
N ASN A 504 -20.05 -28.54 -18.25
CA ASN A 504 -20.23 -28.02 -19.62
C ASN A 504 -21.44 -28.71 -20.25
N VAL A 505 -22.58 -28.03 -20.24
CA VAL A 505 -23.85 -28.56 -20.74
C VAL A 505 -24.00 -28.44 -22.24
N ALA A 506 -23.09 -27.74 -22.92
CA ALA A 506 -23.02 -27.71 -24.38
C ALA A 506 -22.27 -28.90 -24.99
N ALA A 507 -21.53 -29.68 -24.18
CA ALA A 507 -20.75 -30.79 -24.69
C ALA A 507 -21.65 -31.92 -25.23
N ALA A 508 -21.27 -32.52 -26.37
CA ALA A 508 -21.93 -33.71 -26.89
C ALA A 508 -21.90 -34.87 -25.87
N SER A 509 -20.84 -34.97 -25.08
CA SER A 509 -20.71 -35.94 -23.97
C SER A 509 -21.69 -35.69 -22.82
N ALA A 510 -22.22 -34.47 -22.69
CA ALA A 510 -23.30 -34.11 -21.76
C ALA A 510 -24.71 -34.32 -22.36
N GLY A 511 -24.80 -34.89 -23.57
CA GLY A 511 -26.05 -35.17 -24.27
C GLY A 511 -26.59 -34.00 -25.10
N ALA A 512 -25.78 -32.95 -25.31
CA ALA A 512 -26.16 -31.84 -26.18
C ALA A 512 -26.07 -32.22 -27.67
N THR A 513 -26.88 -31.56 -28.49
CA THR A 513 -26.85 -31.71 -29.96
C THR A 513 -26.67 -30.37 -30.63
N ALA A 514 -25.86 -30.31 -31.68
CA ALA A 514 -25.61 -29.08 -32.43
C ALA A 514 -26.27 -29.09 -33.82
N SER A 515 -26.74 -27.91 -34.25
CA SER A 515 -27.24 -27.64 -35.61
C SER A 515 -26.74 -26.28 -36.09
N ALA A 516 -26.78 -26.00 -37.39
CA ALA A 516 -26.28 -24.73 -37.94
C ALA A 516 -27.10 -24.25 -39.15
N SER A 517 -26.90 -22.98 -39.53
CA SER A 517 -27.50 -22.36 -40.72
C SER A 517 -27.14 -23.12 -42.00
N THR A 518 -25.85 -23.37 -42.20
CA THR A 518 -25.29 -24.14 -43.32
C THR A 518 -24.07 -24.95 -42.84
N THR A 519 -23.57 -25.87 -43.66
CA THR A 519 -22.44 -26.75 -43.27
C THR A 519 -21.64 -27.14 -44.50
N TYR A 520 -20.34 -26.81 -44.50
CA TYR A 520 -19.42 -27.27 -45.53
C TYR A 520 -19.22 -28.78 -45.42
N PRO A 521 -19.18 -29.54 -46.54
CA PRO A 521 -18.94 -30.98 -46.50
C PRO A 521 -17.69 -31.35 -45.69
N GLY A 522 -17.84 -32.18 -44.65
CA GLY A 522 -16.76 -32.60 -43.75
C GLY A 522 -16.63 -31.80 -42.44
N TYR A 523 -17.42 -30.75 -42.23
CA TYR A 523 -17.32 -29.84 -41.07
C TYR A 523 -18.66 -29.70 -40.32
N GLY A 524 -19.24 -30.83 -39.90
CA GLY A 524 -20.56 -30.87 -39.26
C GLY A 524 -20.64 -30.09 -37.93
N PRO A 525 -21.81 -29.53 -37.55
CA PRO A 525 -21.99 -28.77 -36.30
C PRO A 525 -21.57 -29.51 -35.02
N ALA A 526 -21.70 -30.84 -35.01
CA ALA A 526 -21.26 -31.68 -33.89
C ALA A 526 -19.75 -31.59 -33.61
N GLY A 527 -18.95 -31.23 -34.62
CA GLY A 527 -17.52 -30.99 -34.46
C GLY A 527 -17.20 -29.78 -33.57
N ALA A 528 -18.14 -28.85 -33.39
CA ALA A 528 -17.98 -27.67 -32.55
C ALA A 528 -18.46 -27.88 -31.10
N ILE A 529 -18.80 -29.10 -30.69
CA ILE A 529 -19.18 -29.45 -29.31
C ILE A 529 -18.51 -30.76 -28.86
N ASN A 530 -17.36 -31.09 -29.46
CA ASN A 530 -16.70 -32.40 -29.31
C ASN A 530 -15.67 -32.41 -28.16
N GLY A 531 -15.42 -31.26 -27.54
CA GLY A 531 -14.45 -31.08 -26.45
C GLY A 531 -13.03 -30.77 -26.92
N ASP A 532 -12.78 -30.61 -28.23
CA ASP A 532 -11.48 -30.28 -28.79
C ASP A 532 -11.40 -28.82 -29.24
N ARG A 533 -11.05 -27.94 -28.30
CA ARG A 533 -10.89 -26.50 -28.52
C ARG A 533 -9.84 -26.15 -29.58
N ARG A 534 -8.86 -27.04 -29.79
CA ARG A 534 -7.75 -26.84 -30.73
C ARG A 534 -8.19 -26.89 -32.18
N GLY A 535 -9.20 -27.72 -32.49
CA GLY A 535 -9.48 -28.14 -33.85
C GLY A 535 -8.38 -29.02 -34.44
N ALA A 536 -7.82 -29.94 -33.64
CA ALA A 536 -6.78 -30.85 -34.08
C ALA A 536 -7.33 -31.77 -35.19
N ASN A 537 -6.73 -31.67 -36.39
CA ASN A 537 -7.22 -32.27 -37.65
C ASN A 537 -8.40 -31.51 -38.27
N TRP A 538 -8.31 -30.18 -38.35
CA TRP A 538 -9.24 -29.35 -39.12
C TRP A 538 -9.52 -29.94 -40.51
N GLY A 539 -10.79 -30.15 -40.84
CA GLY A 539 -11.23 -30.86 -42.05
C GLY A 539 -11.61 -32.34 -41.87
N ALA A 540 -11.43 -32.89 -40.68
CA ALA A 540 -11.84 -34.26 -40.33
C ALA A 540 -12.71 -34.28 -39.05
N GLY A 541 -13.74 -33.43 -38.99
CA GLY A 541 -14.69 -33.40 -37.85
C GLY A 541 -14.22 -32.63 -36.62
N ALA A 542 -13.11 -31.89 -36.71
CA ALA A 542 -12.53 -31.10 -35.61
C ALA A 542 -13.22 -29.73 -35.39
N GLY A 543 -14.39 -29.49 -35.99
CA GLY A 543 -15.12 -28.24 -35.87
C GLY A 543 -16.21 -28.07 -36.92
N TRP A 544 -16.88 -26.92 -36.87
CA TRP A 544 -17.91 -26.50 -37.82
C TRP A 544 -17.42 -25.38 -38.74
N ASN A 545 -17.83 -25.45 -40.00
CA ASN A 545 -17.55 -24.47 -41.05
C ASN A 545 -18.84 -24.28 -41.88
N ASP A 546 -19.22 -23.04 -42.14
CA ASP A 546 -20.39 -22.73 -42.97
C ASP A 546 -20.14 -23.06 -44.46
N ALA A 547 -21.22 -23.19 -45.25
CA ALA A 547 -21.15 -23.47 -46.68
C ALA A 547 -21.35 -22.23 -47.57
N THR A 548 -21.45 -21.04 -46.99
CA THR A 548 -21.94 -19.81 -47.62
C THR A 548 -20.96 -18.65 -47.41
N PRO A 549 -19.73 -18.73 -47.97
CA PRO A 549 -18.70 -17.74 -47.73
C PRO A 549 -19.13 -16.32 -48.07
N GLY A 550 -18.91 -15.40 -47.13
CA GLY A 550 -19.21 -13.98 -47.25
C GLY A 550 -20.69 -13.63 -47.03
N SER A 551 -21.54 -14.61 -46.73
CA SER A 551 -22.96 -14.40 -46.45
C SER A 551 -23.24 -14.53 -44.96
N PHE A 552 -23.49 -13.39 -44.30
CA PHE A 552 -23.81 -13.32 -42.88
C PHE A 552 -25.26 -12.82 -42.67
N PRO A 553 -25.95 -13.16 -41.56
CA PRO A 553 -25.44 -13.93 -40.43
C PRO A 553 -25.52 -15.44 -40.62
N ASP A 554 -24.50 -16.15 -40.15
CA ASP A 554 -24.58 -17.59 -39.89
C ASP A 554 -24.92 -17.85 -38.44
N TRP A 555 -25.45 -19.04 -38.13
CA TRP A 555 -25.64 -19.44 -36.75
C TRP A 555 -25.24 -20.88 -36.51
N LEU A 556 -24.65 -21.13 -35.33
CA LEU A 556 -24.48 -22.46 -34.75
C LEU A 556 -25.27 -22.52 -33.45
N GLN A 557 -26.21 -23.46 -33.36
CA GLN A 557 -27.08 -23.71 -32.22
C GLN A 557 -26.62 -24.95 -31.48
N VAL A 558 -26.72 -24.92 -30.16
CA VAL A 558 -26.51 -26.07 -29.28
C VAL A 558 -27.75 -26.25 -28.41
N ASP A 559 -28.46 -27.36 -28.60
CA ASP A 559 -29.56 -27.81 -27.77
C ASP A 559 -29.02 -28.66 -26.61
N PHE A 560 -29.32 -28.25 -25.37
CA PHE A 560 -28.87 -28.95 -24.17
C PHE A 560 -29.76 -30.17 -23.87
N ALA A 561 -29.28 -31.08 -23.02
CA ALA A 561 -30.04 -32.20 -22.49
C ALA A 561 -31.10 -31.75 -21.44
N GLY A 562 -32.08 -30.97 -21.87
CA GLY A 562 -33.07 -30.30 -21.03
C GLY A 562 -32.66 -28.89 -20.60
N THR A 563 -33.50 -28.21 -19.83
CA THR A 563 -33.20 -26.85 -19.33
C THR A 563 -32.01 -26.87 -18.37
N ARG A 564 -31.12 -25.92 -18.54
CA ARG A 564 -29.90 -25.74 -17.74
C ARG A 564 -29.74 -24.28 -17.33
N THR A 565 -29.21 -24.05 -16.14
CA THR A 565 -28.91 -22.71 -15.64
C THR A 565 -27.44 -22.43 -15.89
N ILE A 566 -27.15 -21.55 -16.85
CA ILE A 566 -25.79 -21.22 -17.28
C ILE A 566 -25.49 -19.75 -16.97
N SER A 567 -24.22 -19.45 -16.72
CA SER A 567 -23.74 -18.06 -16.52
C SER A 567 -22.54 -17.72 -17.40
N GLU A 568 -22.12 -18.66 -18.25
CA GLU A 568 -20.91 -18.53 -19.05
C GLU A 568 -21.04 -19.32 -20.35
N VAL A 569 -20.65 -18.69 -21.46
CA VAL A 569 -20.46 -19.34 -22.77
C VAL A 569 -19.03 -19.05 -23.25
N ARG A 570 -18.35 -20.07 -23.75
CA ARG A 570 -17.03 -19.94 -24.39
C ARG A 570 -17.12 -20.29 -25.87
N LEU A 571 -16.42 -19.53 -26.68
CA LEU A 571 -16.35 -19.66 -28.13
C LEU A 571 -14.89 -19.81 -28.55
N PHE A 572 -14.60 -20.82 -29.37
CA PHE A 572 -13.28 -21.07 -29.94
C PHE A 572 -13.37 -21.08 -31.47
N SER A 573 -12.56 -20.25 -32.11
CA SER A 573 -12.44 -20.17 -33.58
C SER A 573 -11.18 -20.85 -34.07
N VAL A 574 -11.03 -21.00 -35.39
CA VAL A 574 -9.87 -21.64 -35.98
C VAL A 574 -8.62 -20.78 -35.84
N GLN A 575 -7.53 -21.41 -35.45
CA GLN A 575 -6.21 -20.77 -35.33
C GLN A 575 -5.57 -20.56 -36.70
N ASP A 576 -4.76 -19.50 -36.83
CA ASP A 576 -3.99 -19.23 -38.05
C ASP A 576 -3.10 -20.42 -38.45
N ASN A 577 -2.54 -21.13 -37.46
CA ASN A 577 -1.76 -22.35 -37.66
C ASN A 577 -2.57 -23.63 -37.40
N TYR A 578 -3.69 -23.81 -38.11
CA TYR A 578 -4.57 -24.97 -37.92
C TYR A 578 -3.93 -26.32 -38.24
N SER A 579 -2.80 -26.34 -38.96
CA SER A 579 -2.06 -27.57 -39.28
C SER A 579 -1.24 -28.11 -38.11
N ASN A 580 -0.91 -27.25 -37.13
CA ASN A 580 -0.30 -27.65 -35.87
C ASN A 580 -0.92 -26.82 -34.72
N PRO A 581 -2.21 -27.05 -34.40
CA PRO A 581 -2.93 -26.21 -33.46
C PRO A 581 -2.50 -26.54 -32.03
N VAL A 582 -2.40 -25.50 -31.21
CA VAL A 582 -2.12 -25.62 -29.77
C VAL A 582 -3.40 -25.36 -28.98
N GLU A 583 -3.44 -25.72 -27.70
CA GLU A 583 -4.59 -25.36 -26.85
C GLU A 583 -4.78 -23.84 -26.85
N PRO A 584 -5.96 -23.32 -27.26
CA PRO A 584 -6.15 -21.89 -27.35
C PRO A 584 -5.98 -21.20 -26.00
N THR A 585 -5.34 -20.03 -26.00
CA THR A 585 -5.25 -19.16 -24.81
C THR A 585 -6.16 -17.94 -24.98
N THR A 586 -6.61 -17.33 -23.89
CA THR A 586 -7.51 -16.15 -23.93
C THR A 586 -6.88 -14.93 -24.59
N THR A 587 -5.55 -14.91 -24.72
CA THR A 587 -4.78 -13.84 -25.38
C THR A 587 -4.40 -14.19 -26.81
N GLN A 588 -4.59 -15.43 -27.26
CA GLN A 588 -4.20 -15.85 -28.61
C GLN A 588 -5.02 -15.08 -29.65
N THR A 589 -4.33 -14.34 -30.50
CA THR A 589 -4.95 -13.60 -31.61
C THR A 589 -4.98 -14.43 -32.88
N PHE A 590 -5.82 -14.00 -33.83
CA PHE A 590 -5.81 -14.51 -35.20
C PHE A 590 -5.71 -13.34 -36.18
N SER A 591 -5.22 -13.64 -37.37
CA SER A 591 -5.15 -12.72 -38.51
C SER A 591 -5.84 -13.28 -39.74
N LEU A 592 -6.07 -14.60 -39.80
CA LEU A 592 -6.58 -15.29 -40.99
C LEU A 592 -8.00 -15.85 -40.80
N TYR A 593 -8.22 -16.71 -39.80
CA TYR A 593 -9.38 -17.63 -39.81
C TYR A 593 -10.43 -17.41 -38.71
N GLY A 594 -10.22 -16.43 -37.83
CA GLY A 594 -11.09 -16.25 -36.68
C GLY A 594 -12.37 -15.45 -36.95
N ILE A 595 -13.31 -15.59 -36.01
CA ILE A 595 -14.58 -14.88 -36.02
C ILE A 595 -14.38 -13.46 -35.48
N THR A 596 -14.72 -12.44 -36.26
CA THR A 596 -14.52 -11.03 -35.90
C THR A 596 -15.75 -10.39 -35.26
N SER A 597 -16.96 -10.90 -35.49
CA SER A 597 -18.17 -10.39 -34.85
C SER A 597 -19.22 -11.49 -34.68
N PHE A 598 -19.85 -11.57 -33.50
CA PHE A 598 -20.89 -12.55 -33.20
C PHE A 598 -21.77 -12.12 -32.03
N THR A 599 -22.94 -12.74 -31.90
CA THR A 599 -23.86 -12.57 -30.77
C THR A 599 -24.16 -13.91 -30.11
N VAL A 600 -24.04 -13.99 -28.78
CA VAL A 600 -24.48 -15.15 -27.99
C VAL A 600 -25.94 -14.96 -27.57
N GLN A 601 -26.80 -15.90 -27.96
CA GLN A 601 -28.22 -15.87 -27.67
C GLN A 601 -28.68 -17.12 -26.92
N TYR A 602 -29.73 -16.97 -26.12
CA TYR A 602 -30.40 -18.05 -25.39
C TYR A 602 -31.89 -18.09 -25.73
N TRP A 603 -32.52 -19.24 -25.54
CA TRP A 603 -33.96 -19.41 -25.69
C TRP A 603 -34.67 -19.19 -24.35
N ASP A 604 -35.63 -18.26 -24.31
CA ASP A 604 -36.42 -17.97 -23.10
C ASP A 604 -37.68 -18.86 -22.96
N GLY A 605 -37.92 -19.74 -23.93
CA GLY A 605 -39.14 -20.53 -24.05
C GLY A 605 -40.01 -20.14 -25.25
N ALA A 606 -39.90 -18.92 -25.76
CA ALA A 606 -40.72 -18.36 -26.83
C ALA A 606 -39.91 -17.67 -27.95
N GLN A 607 -38.79 -17.04 -27.63
CA GLN A 607 -37.96 -16.28 -28.56
C GLN A 607 -36.47 -16.37 -28.21
N TRP A 608 -35.63 -15.94 -29.15
CA TRP A 608 -34.19 -15.81 -28.94
C TRP A 608 -33.86 -14.45 -28.36
N LEU A 609 -33.19 -14.44 -27.22
CA LEU A 609 -32.71 -13.23 -26.55
C LEU A 609 -31.19 -13.24 -26.49
N THR A 610 -30.58 -12.06 -26.60
CA THR A 610 -29.12 -11.90 -26.42
C THR A 610 -28.79 -11.93 -24.92
N VAL A 611 -27.78 -12.71 -24.54
CA VAL A 611 -27.29 -12.67 -23.15
C VAL A 611 -26.68 -11.30 -22.85
N PRO A 612 -26.75 -10.77 -21.61
CA PRO A 612 -26.07 -9.53 -21.25
C PRO A 612 -24.58 -9.57 -21.64
N GLY A 613 -24.11 -8.57 -22.39
CA GLY A 613 -22.73 -8.53 -22.91
C GLY A 613 -22.43 -9.52 -24.05
N GLY A 614 -23.45 -10.22 -24.58
CA GLY A 614 -23.29 -11.25 -25.59
C GLY A 614 -23.05 -10.77 -27.02
N ALA A 615 -23.16 -9.47 -27.30
CA ALA A 615 -22.89 -8.88 -28.62
C ALA A 615 -21.42 -8.46 -28.72
N ILE A 616 -20.64 -9.20 -29.51
CA ILE A 616 -19.20 -8.98 -29.69
C ILE A 616 -18.95 -8.46 -31.11
N ILE A 617 -18.32 -7.29 -31.20
CA ILE A 617 -17.90 -6.64 -32.44
C ILE A 617 -16.40 -6.40 -32.38
N GLY A 618 -15.69 -6.62 -33.49
CA GLY A 618 -14.25 -6.37 -33.59
C GLY A 618 -13.39 -7.34 -32.78
N ASN A 619 -13.84 -8.58 -32.60
CA ASN A 619 -13.07 -9.64 -31.98
C ASN A 619 -11.77 -9.91 -32.77
N GLN A 620 -10.67 -10.08 -32.04
CA GLN A 620 -9.35 -10.39 -32.59
C GLN A 620 -8.74 -11.64 -31.94
N HIS A 621 -9.48 -12.34 -31.06
CA HIS A 621 -8.97 -13.48 -30.30
C HIS A 621 -9.64 -14.79 -30.69
N VAL A 622 -8.82 -15.85 -30.74
CA VAL A 622 -9.22 -17.22 -31.06
C VAL A 622 -10.25 -17.74 -30.07
N TRP A 623 -10.04 -17.47 -28.77
CA TRP A 623 -10.93 -17.83 -27.67
C TRP A 623 -11.60 -16.58 -27.09
N ARG A 624 -12.94 -16.61 -27.00
CA ARG A 624 -13.74 -15.63 -26.25
C ARG A 624 -14.62 -16.28 -25.20
N THR A 625 -14.68 -15.65 -24.04
CA THR A 625 -15.61 -16.01 -22.96
C THR A 625 -16.62 -14.88 -22.79
N VAL A 626 -17.90 -15.24 -22.70
CA VAL A 626 -19.02 -14.35 -22.43
C VAL A 626 -19.64 -14.79 -21.11
N THR A 627 -19.48 -13.99 -20.06
CA THR A 627 -20.10 -14.21 -18.74
C THR A 627 -21.30 -13.30 -18.56
N PHE A 628 -22.37 -13.82 -17.96
CA PHE A 628 -23.62 -13.10 -17.75
C PHE A 628 -24.33 -13.58 -16.47
N PRO A 629 -25.26 -12.80 -15.90
CA PRO A 629 -26.11 -13.27 -14.80
C PRO A 629 -26.77 -14.61 -15.15
N ALA A 630 -26.84 -15.54 -14.21
CA ALA A 630 -27.32 -16.89 -14.45
C ALA A 630 -28.70 -16.90 -15.14
N ILE A 631 -28.79 -17.52 -16.32
CA ILE A 631 -30.01 -17.68 -17.10
C ILE A 631 -30.37 -19.15 -17.20
N SER A 632 -31.66 -19.46 -17.08
CA SER A 632 -32.17 -20.81 -17.34
C SER A 632 -32.62 -20.91 -18.79
N THR A 633 -32.04 -21.82 -19.55
CA THR A 633 -32.35 -21.99 -20.97
C THR A 633 -32.18 -23.46 -21.39
N SER A 634 -32.90 -23.89 -22.42
CA SER A 634 -32.78 -25.23 -22.99
C SER A 634 -31.79 -25.30 -24.15
N ARG A 635 -31.36 -24.15 -24.69
CA ARG A 635 -30.51 -24.07 -25.87
C ARG A 635 -29.89 -22.68 -26.02
N ILE A 636 -28.70 -22.65 -26.59
CA ILE A 636 -28.00 -21.41 -26.99
C ILE A 636 -27.76 -21.41 -28.50
N ARG A 637 -27.51 -20.24 -29.06
CA ARG A 637 -26.94 -20.12 -30.41
C ARG A 637 -25.93 -18.99 -30.49
N ILE A 638 -24.91 -19.20 -31.30
CA ILE A 638 -23.90 -18.22 -31.68
C ILE A 638 -24.29 -17.70 -33.07
N VAL A 639 -24.64 -16.42 -33.16
CA VAL A 639 -25.00 -15.75 -34.42
C VAL A 639 -23.77 -14.98 -34.91
N ILE A 640 -23.09 -15.48 -35.92
CA ILE A 640 -21.86 -14.89 -36.47
C ILE A 640 -22.23 -13.86 -37.53
N THR A 641 -21.72 -12.64 -37.37
CA THR A 641 -21.97 -11.50 -38.26
C THR A 641 -20.72 -11.01 -38.98
N GLY A 642 -19.55 -11.60 -38.69
CA GLY A 642 -18.31 -11.32 -39.41
C GLY A 642 -17.17 -12.28 -39.05
N ALA A 643 -16.30 -12.55 -40.03
CA ALA A 643 -15.10 -13.38 -39.89
C ALA A 643 -13.97 -12.86 -40.82
N SER A 644 -12.71 -13.19 -40.51
CA SER A 644 -11.54 -12.64 -41.22
C SER A 644 -11.37 -13.15 -42.66
N ASP A 645 -11.73 -14.40 -42.96
CA ASP A 645 -11.59 -14.98 -44.31
C ASP A 645 -12.92 -15.29 -45.00
N SER A 646 -13.99 -14.60 -44.59
CA SER A 646 -15.36 -14.76 -45.10
C SER A 646 -16.06 -16.08 -44.73
N TYR A 647 -15.43 -16.99 -43.99
CA TYR A 647 -16.09 -18.21 -43.47
C TYR A 647 -16.33 -18.12 -41.97
N SER A 648 -17.49 -18.58 -41.53
CA SER A 648 -17.84 -18.81 -40.13
C SER A 648 -17.27 -20.16 -39.67
N ARG A 649 -16.17 -20.13 -38.89
CA ARG A 649 -15.50 -21.34 -38.40
C ARG A 649 -15.34 -21.38 -36.88
N LEU A 650 -15.87 -22.43 -36.28
CA LEU A 650 -15.78 -22.71 -34.85
C LEU A 650 -15.17 -24.07 -34.60
N THR A 651 -14.18 -24.14 -33.71
CA THR A 651 -13.62 -25.42 -33.23
C THR A 651 -14.39 -25.95 -32.03
N GLU A 652 -14.90 -25.07 -31.16
CA GLU A 652 -15.66 -25.49 -29.97
C GLU A 652 -16.58 -24.37 -29.46
N VAL A 653 -17.74 -24.75 -28.91
CA VAL A 653 -18.66 -23.91 -28.15
C VAL A 653 -18.98 -24.61 -26.83
N GLU A 654 -18.70 -23.94 -25.73
CA GLU A 654 -18.96 -24.46 -24.38
C GLU A 654 -19.98 -23.59 -23.65
N ALA A 655 -20.81 -24.18 -22.80
CA ALA A 655 -21.72 -23.46 -21.91
C ALA A 655 -21.67 -24.08 -20.53
N TYR A 656 -21.32 -23.31 -19.51
CA TYR A 656 -21.10 -23.83 -18.15
C TYR A 656 -22.28 -23.53 -17.25
N GLU A 657 -22.73 -24.56 -16.54
CA GLU A 657 -23.65 -24.39 -15.42
C GLU A 657 -23.05 -23.44 -14.39
N THR A 658 -23.90 -22.59 -13.82
CA THR A 658 -23.50 -21.71 -12.72
C THR A 658 -22.98 -22.55 -11.56
N ALA A 659 -21.69 -22.44 -11.23
CA ALA A 659 -21.13 -23.05 -10.04
C ALA A 659 -21.95 -22.57 -8.83
N ALA A 660 -22.42 -23.51 -7.99
CA ALA A 660 -23.08 -23.15 -6.74
C ALA A 660 -22.18 -22.17 -5.97
N PRO A 661 -22.68 -21.01 -5.52
CA PRO A 661 -21.88 -20.08 -4.73
C PRO A 661 -21.26 -20.83 -3.54
N VAL A 662 -19.95 -20.67 -3.35
CA VAL A 662 -19.27 -21.13 -2.13
C VAL A 662 -19.94 -20.40 -0.96
N VAL A 663 -20.57 -21.17 -0.08
CA VAL A 663 -21.22 -20.70 1.14
C VAL A 663 -20.17 -20.14 2.10
N PRO A 664 -20.24 -18.86 2.51
CA PRO A 664 -19.49 -18.39 3.67
C PRO A 664 -20.02 -19.08 4.93
N SER A 665 -19.14 -19.60 5.78
CA SER A 665 -19.48 -20.30 7.03
C SER A 665 -19.90 -19.33 8.15
N GLY A 666 -21.02 -18.62 7.96
CA GLY A 666 -21.67 -17.80 8.97
C GLY A 666 -22.62 -18.60 9.88
N SER A 667 -22.86 -18.12 11.10
CA SER A 667 -23.93 -18.65 11.96
C SER A 667 -25.29 -18.14 11.49
N ASN A 668 -26.33 -18.98 11.46
CA ASN A 668 -27.71 -18.55 11.22
C ASN A 668 -28.24 -17.81 12.45
N VAL A 669 -28.34 -16.49 12.37
CA VAL A 669 -28.82 -15.62 13.47
C VAL A 669 -30.33 -15.43 13.49
N ALA A 670 -31.03 -15.85 12.44
CA ALA A 670 -32.49 -15.85 12.43
C ALA A 670 -33.09 -17.06 13.18
N ALA A 671 -32.29 -18.08 13.51
CA ALA A 671 -32.77 -19.28 14.18
C ALA A 671 -33.27 -18.99 15.61
N ALA A 672 -34.39 -19.62 16.00
CA ALA A 672 -34.88 -19.58 17.37
C ALA A 672 -33.84 -20.12 18.36
N SER A 673 -33.04 -21.12 17.96
CA SER A 673 -31.92 -21.64 18.74
C SER A 673 -30.79 -20.62 18.97
N ALA A 674 -30.70 -19.59 18.13
CA ALA A 674 -29.79 -18.45 18.30
C ALA A 674 -30.41 -17.31 19.13
N GLY A 675 -31.62 -17.51 19.68
CA GLY A 675 -32.35 -16.54 20.50
C GLY A 675 -33.21 -15.56 19.72
N ALA A 676 -33.42 -15.79 18.41
CA ALA A 676 -34.31 -14.96 17.61
C ALA A 676 -35.80 -15.21 17.95
N THR A 677 -36.63 -14.19 17.73
CA THR A 677 -38.09 -14.27 17.88
C THR A 677 -38.77 -13.80 16.60
N ALA A 678 -39.90 -14.40 16.24
CA ALA A 678 -40.63 -14.06 15.02
C ALA A 678 -42.06 -13.55 15.31
N SER A 679 -42.52 -12.58 14.51
CA SER A 679 -43.88 -12.05 14.50
C SER A 679 -44.36 -11.90 13.05
N ALA A 680 -45.68 -11.82 12.83
CA ALA A 680 -46.23 -11.71 11.47
C ALA A 680 -47.46 -10.81 11.42
N SER A 681 -47.87 -10.41 10.20
CA SER A 681 -49.08 -9.63 9.92
C SER A 681 -50.33 -10.32 10.47
N THR A 682 -50.55 -11.57 10.05
CA THR A 682 -51.62 -12.44 10.50
C THR A 682 -51.09 -13.87 10.66
N THR A 683 -51.85 -14.75 11.30
CA THR A 683 -51.41 -16.13 11.57
C THR A 683 -52.60 -17.06 11.58
N TYR A 684 -52.58 -18.09 10.73
CA TYR A 684 -53.58 -19.14 10.75
C TYR A 684 -53.41 -20.00 12.01
N PRO A 685 -54.49 -20.38 12.72
CA PRO A 685 -54.39 -21.23 13.91
C PRO A 685 -53.57 -22.51 13.65
N GLY A 686 -52.50 -22.71 14.42
CA GLY A 686 -51.58 -23.85 14.28
C GLY A 686 -50.30 -23.59 13.45
N TYR A 687 -50.15 -22.41 12.85
CA TYR A 687 -49.05 -22.05 11.93
C TYR A 687 -48.32 -20.76 12.37
N GLY A 688 -47.90 -20.71 13.64
CA GLY A 688 -47.28 -19.52 14.23
C GLY A 688 -45.95 -19.11 13.58
N PRO A 689 -45.58 -17.82 13.64
CA PRO A 689 -44.35 -17.28 13.02
C PRO A 689 -43.06 -17.94 13.53
N ALA A 690 -43.06 -18.44 14.77
CA ALA A 690 -41.93 -19.20 15.32
C ALA A 690 -41.62 -20.50 14.55
N GLY A 691 -42.61 -21.05 13.83
CA GLY A 691 -42.40 -22.22 12.99
C GLY A 691 -41.52 -21.95 11.77
N ALA A 692 -41.35 -20.68 11.36
CA ALA A 692 -40.51 -20.29 10.23
C ALA A 692 -39.07 -19.94 10.62
N ILE A 693 -38.66 -20.20 11.87
CA ILE A 693 -37.30 -20.00 12.38
C ILE A 693 -36.83 -21.20 13.23
N ASN A 694 -37.42 -22.38 13.01
CA ASN A 694 -37.23 -23.56 13.86
C ASN A 694 -36.07 -24.45 13.37
N GLY A 695 -35.45 -24.10 12.24
CA GLY A 695 -34.36 -24.84 11.61
C GLY A 695 -34.81 -25.98 10.70
N ASP A 696 -36.11 -26.17 10.48
CA ASP A 696 -36.67 -27.20 9.61
C ASP A 696 -37.14 -26.63 8.27
N ARG A 697 -36.18 -26.48 7.33
CA ARG A 697 -36.42 -25.99 5.97
C ARG A 697 -37.49 -26.76 5.20
N ARG A 698 -37.67 -28.04 5.53
CA ARG A 698 -38.62 -28.96 4.88
C ARG A 698 -40.07 -28.60 5.15
N GLY A 699 -40.36 -28.08 6.34
CA GLY A 699 -41.72 -28.01 6.86
C GLY A 699 -42.29 -29.40 7.18
N ALA A 700 -41.49 -30.30 7.74
CA ALA A 700 -41.92 -31.64 8.12
C ALA A 700 -42.97 -31.55 9.24
N ASN A 701 -44.18 -32.04 8.96
CA ASN A 701 -45.39 -31.85 9.76
C ASN A 701 -46.05 -30.46 9.60
N TRP A 702 -46.19 -29.99 8.36
CA TRP A 702 -46.97 -28.80 8.02
C TRP A 702 -48.35 -28.82 8.73
N GLY A 703 -48.62 -27.78 9.53
CA GLY A 703 -49.81 -27.70 10.38
C GLY A 703 -49.61 -28.05 11.87
N ALA A 704 -48.40 -28.46 12.25
CA ALA A 704 -48.00 -28.69 13.64
C ALA A 704 -46.72 -27.92 13.99
N GLY A 705 -46.67 -26.62 13.67
CA GLY A 705 -45.53 -25.75 14.01
C GLY A 705 -44.32 -25.80 13.06
N ALA A 706 -44.48 -26.43 11.89
CA ALA A 706 -43.41 -26.58 10.88
C ALA A 706 -43.26 -25.38 9.91
N GLY A 707 -43.85 -24.23 10.24
CA GLY A 707 -43.79 -23.02 9.42
C GLY A 707 -44.85 -21.99 9.78
N TRP A 708 -44.80 -20.87 9.06
CA TRP A 708 -45.77 -19.79 9.15
C TRP A 708 -46.75 -19.81 7.97
N ASN A 709 -48.02 -19.61 8.27
CA ASN A 709 -49.12 -19.44 7.31
C ASN A 709 -49.95 -18.23 7.74
N ASP A 710 -50.18 -17.29 6.83
CA ASP A 710 -51.03 -16.14 7.11
C ASP A 710 -52.52 -16.54 7.21
N ALA A 711 -53.36 -15.65 7.72
CA ALA A 711 -54.81 -15.88 7.89
C ALA A 711 -55.69 -15.06 6.93
N SER A 712 -55.09 -14.39 5.94
CA SER A 712 -55.69 -13.39 5.06
C SER A 712 -55.61 -13.83 3.59
N ALA A 713 -56.52 -14.73 3.21
CA ALA A 713 -56.58 -15.29 1.86
C ALA A 713 -56.61 -14.20 0.76
N ASP A 714 -55.72 -14.33 -0.24
CA ASP A 714 -55.56 -13.45 -1.41
C ASP A 714 -55.39 -11.95 -1.08
N SER A 715 -54.90 -11.63 0.12
CA SER A 715 -54.75 -10.26 0.60
C SER A 715 -53.28 -9.94 0.91
N TYR A 716 -52.60 -9.31 -0.04
CA TYR A 716 -51.19 -8.94 0.05
C TYR A 716 -50.99 -7.42 0.26
N PRO A 717 -49.87 -6.97 0.87
CA PRO A 717 -48.75 -7.80 1.31
C PRO A 717 -48.89 -8.31 2.75
N ASP A 718 -48.44 -9.55 2.97
CA ASP A 718 -48.21 -10.10 4.31
C ASP A 718 -46.76 -9.93 4.73
N TRP A 719 -46.47 -9.87 6.02
CA TRP A 719 -45.10 -9.80 6.49
C TRP A 719 -44.82 -10.83 7.58
N LEU A 720 -43.63 -11.42 7.52
CA LEU A 720 -43.00 -12.19 8.61
C LEU A 720 -41.73 -11.43 9.03
N GLN A 721 -41.70 -10.97 10.28
CA GLN A 721 -40.57 -10.27 10.90
C GLN A 721 -39.83 -11.21 11.84
N ILE A 722 -38.50 -11.07 11.86
CA ILE A 722 -37.61 -11.82 12.74
C ILE A 722 -36.73 -10.82 13.47
N ASN A 723 -36.84 -10.81 14.80
CA ASN A 723 -35.98 -10.05 15.70
C ASN A 723 -34.83 -10.94 16.17
N PHE A 724 -33.60 -10.49 15.95
CA PHE A 724 -32.41 -11.21 16.38
C PHE A 724 -32.15 -11.01 17.88
N ALA A 725 -31.33 -11.89 18.47
CA ALA A 725 -30.78 -11.70 19.81
C ALA A 725 -29.72 -10.58 19.82
N GLY A 726 -30.18 -9.33 19.78
CA GLY A 726 -29.34 -8.14 19.58
C GLY A 726 -29.04 -7.88 18.10
N ALA A 727 -28.39 -6.75 17.81
CA ALA A 727 -28.00 -6.42 16.44
C ALA A 727 -26.95 -7.38 15.89
N LYS A 728 -27.13 -7.82 14.64
CA LYS A 728 -26.27 -8.78 13.95
C LYS A 728 -25.84 -8.24 12.60
N THR A 729 -24.61 -8.53 12.20
CA THR A 729 -24.08 -8.18 10.89
C THR A 729 -24.32 -9.34 9.93
N ILE A 730 -25.20 -9.14 8.95
CA ILE A 730 -25.63 -10.17 8.01
C ILE A 730 -25.37 -9.72 6.57
N SER A 731 -25.10 -10.66 5.68
CA SER A 731 -24.92 -10.41 4.24
C SER A 731 -25.79 -11.31 3.37
N GLU A 732 -26.61 -12.15 3.99
CA GLU A 732 -27.38 -13.18 3.29
C GLU A 732 -28.67 -13.50 4.06
N VAL A 733 -29.78 -13.61 3.33
CA VAL A 733 -31.06 -14.13 3.82
C VAL A 733 -31.53 -15.25 2.89
N ARG A 734 -31.94 -16.39 3.45
CA ARG A 734 -32.54 -17.51 2.72
C ARG A 734 -34.01 -17.64 3.08
N ILE A 735 -34.83 -17.92 2.08
CA ILE A 735 -36.29 -18.00 2.19
C ILE A 735 -36.71 -19.36 1.65
N PHE A 736 -37.42 -20.11 2.49
CA PHE A 736 -37.98 -21.41 2.16
C PHE A 736 -39.50 -21.35 2.22
N THR A 737 -40.15 -21.80 1.16
CA THR A 737 -41.61 -21.88 1.06
C THR A 737 -42.07 -23.33 0.99
N VAL A 738 -43.38 -23.55 1.13
CA VAL A 738 -43.97 -24.90 1.18
C VAL A 738 -43.76 -25.64 -0.15
N GLN A 739 -43.35 -26.90 -0.02
CA GLN A 739 -43.24 -27.84 -1.14
C GLN A 739 -44.62 -28.36 -1.54
N ASP A 740 -44.82 -28.68 -2.83
CA ASP A 740 -46.07 -29.29 -3.29
C ASP A 740 -46.37 -30.62 -2.56
N ASN A 741 -45.32 -31.39 -2.23
CA ASN A 741 -45.41 -32.62 -1.46
C ASN A 741 -45.21 -32.40 0.06
N TYR A 742 -45.94 -31.46 0.66
CA TYR A 742 -45.78 -31.09 2.06
C TYR A 742 -46.11 -32.20 3.08
N THR A 743 -46.78 -33.28 2.65
CA THR A 743 -47.08 -34.44 3.49
C THR A 743 -45.90 -35.41 3.64
N ALA A 744 -44.93 -35.32 2.72
CA ALA A 744 -43.66 -36.05 2.78
C ALA A 744 -42.52 -35.17 2.21
N PRO A 745 -42.21 -34.04 2.87
CA PRO A 745 -41.27 -33.07 2.34
C PRO A 745 -39.83 -33.59 2.47
N VAL A 746 -39.00 -33.21 1.50
CA VAL A 746 -37.56 -33.53 1.48
C VAL A 746 -36.76 -32.26 1.72
N GLU A 747 -35.47 -32.37 2.04
CA GLU A 747 -34.62 -31.19 2.20
C GLU A 747 -34.61 -30.35 0.91
N PRO A 748 -34.99 -29.06 0.97
CA PRO A 748 -35.09 -28.24 -0.23
C PRO A 748 -33.75 -28.08 -0.96
N THR A 749 -33.76 -28.19 -2.28
CA THR A 749 -32.61 -27.84 -3.13
C THR A 749 -32.83 -26.48 -3.81
N PRO A 750 -31.78 -25.75 -4.20
CA PRO A 750 -31.93 -24.44 -4.87
C PRO A 750 -32.70 -24.50 -6.19
N THR A 751 -32.78 -25.68 -6.81
CA THR A 751 -33.48 -25.94 -8.08
C THR A 751 -34.86 -26.56 -7.89
N GLN A 752 -35.25 -26.92 -6.67
CA GLN A 752 -36.57 -27.50 -6.41
C GLN A 752 -37.66 -26.45 -6.66
N THR A 753 -38.62 -26.80 -7.49
CA THR A 753 -39.75 -25.92 -7.85
C THR A 753 -41.02 -26.30 -7.12
N PHE A 754 -41.99 -25.38 -7.13
CA PHE A 754 -43.36 -25.61 -6.68
C PHE A 754 -44.36 -25.14 -7.74
N SER A 755 -45.57 -25.64 -7.65
CA SER A 755 -46.67 -25.34 -8.57
C SER A 755 -48.00 -25.04 -7.86
N SER A 756 -48.12 -25.34 -6.57
CA SER A 756 -49.41 -25.30 -5.86
C SER A 756 -49.46 -24.36 -4.65
N TYR A 757 -48.40 -24.30 -3.82
CA TYR A 757 -48.50 -23.67 -2.49
C TYR A 757 -47.41 -22.65 -2.14
N GLY A 758 -46.41 -22.47 -3.01
CA GLY A 758 -45.26 -21.64 -2.71
C GLY A 758 -45.48 -20.14 -2.96
N VAL A 759 -44.64 -19.32 -2.32
CA VAL A 759 -44.62 -17.87 -2.46
C VAL A 759 -44.00 -17.47 -3.80
N THR A 760 -44.75 -16.76 -4.65
CA THR A 760 -44.36 -16.32 -6.00
C THR A 760 -43.81 -14.91 -6.04
N GLY A 761 -44.02 -14.09 -5.01
CA GLY A 761 -43.43 -12.76 -4.93
C GLY A 761 -43.19 -12.34 -3.49
N PHE A 762 -42.01 -11.79 -3.21
CA PHE A 762 -41.68 -11.28 -1.88
C PHE A 762 -40.55 -10.24 -1.93
N THR A 763 -40.45 -9.44 -0.87
CA THR A 763 -39.35 -8.50 -0.66
C THR A 763 -38.69 -8.76 0.69
N VAL A 764 -37.39 -9.03 0.70
CA VAL A 764 -36.58 -9.06 1.92
C VAL A 764 -36.23 -7.64 2.32
N GLN A 765 -36.37 -7.31 3.61
CA GLN A 765 -36.01 -6.01 4.15
C GLN A 765 -35.28 -6.15 5.49
N TYR A 766 -34.36 -5.24 5.76
CA TYR A 766 -33.72 -5.10 7.07
C TYR A 766 -34.14 -3.77 7.70
N TRP A 767 -34.08 -3.69 9.03
CA TRP A 767 -34.30 -2.44 9.76
C TRP A 767 -32.99 -1.66 9.87
N ASP A 768 -32.98 -0.41 9.41
CA ASP A 768 -31.78 0.46 9.48
C ASP A 768 -31.70 1.28 10.78
N GLY A 769 -32.67 1.11 11.68
CA GLY A 769 -32.83 1.91 12.89
C GLY A 769 -34.04 2.85 12.85
N ALA A 770 -34.56 3.17 11.66
CA ALA A 770 -35.66 4.12 11.46
C ALA A 770 -36.74 3.63 10.49
N GLN A 771 -36.36 2.88 9.46
CA GLN A 771 -37.26 2.38 8.43
C GLN A 771 -36.83 1.01 7.91
N TRP A 772 -37.75 0.40 7.16
CA TRP A 772 -37.48 -0.84 6.45
C TRP A 772 -36.77 -0.54 5.13
N VAL A 773 -35.58 -1.11 4.95
CA VAL A 773 -34.76 -0.94 3.74
C VAL A 773 -34.72 -2.24 2.98
N THR A 774 -34.98 -2.18 1.67
CA THR A 774 -34.81 -3.30 0.75
C THR A 774 -33.35 -3.31 0.26
N PRO A 775 -32.57 -4.38 0.51
CA PRO A 775 -31.23 -4.50 -0.05
C PRO A 775 -31.28 -4.68 -1.59
N PRO A 776 -30.18 -4.39 -2.31
CA PRO A 776 -30.09 -4.69 -3.74
C PRO A 776 -30.46 -6.16 -4.03
N GLY A 777 -31.35 -6.40 -4.99
CA GLY A 777 -31.85 -7.75 -5.31
C GLY A 777 -32.83 -8.34 -4.28
N GLY A 778 -33.26 -7.57 -3.27
CA GLY A 778 -34.17 -8.02 -2.22
C GLY A 778 -35.61 -8.21 -2.65
N THR A 779 -36.04 -7.64 -3.79
CA THR A 779 -37.37 -7.84 -4.36
C THR A 779 -37.36 -8.98 -5.38
N ILE A 780 -38.16 -10.00 -5.14
CA ILE A 780 -38.32 -11.18 -5.99
C ILE A 780 -39.76 -11.22 -6.52
N ILE A 781 -39.90 -11.31 -7.83
CA ILE A 781 -41.18 -11.41 -8.54
C ILE A 781 -41.15 -12.68 -9.40
N GLY A 782 -42.26 -13.42 -9.46
CA GLY A 782 -42.37 -14.63 -10.28
C GLY A 782 -41.53 -15.80 -9.78
N ASN A 783 -41.26 -15.89 -8.48
CA ASN A 783 -40.59 -17.01 -7.85
C ASN A 783 -41.32 -18.34 -8.17
N ARG A 784 -40.55 -19.36 -8.55
CA ARG A 784 -41.04 -20.73 -8.76
C ARG A 784 -40.24 -21.75 -7.96
N ASN A 785 -39.28 -21.30 -7.15
CA ASN A 785 -38.36 -22.14 -6.41
C ASN A 785 -38.76 -22.20 -4.94
N VAL A 786 -38.73 -23.41 -4.37
CA VAL A 786 -38.99 -23.68 -2.95
C VAL A 786 -37.99 -22.94 -2.06
N TRP A 787 -36.74 -22.80 -2.52
CA TRP A 787 -35.68 -22.09 -1.83
C TRP A 787 -35.17 -20.93 -2.69
N ARG A 788 -35.08 -19.73 -2.09
CA ARG A 788 -34.37 -18.56 -2.63
C ARG A 788 -33.33 -18.02 -1.65
N THR A 789 -32.23 -17.51 -2.20
CA THR A 789 -31.20 -16.80 -1.45
C THR A 789 -31.10 -15.37 -1.95
N VAL A 790 -31.08 -14.41 -1.02
CA VAL A 790 -30.82 -13.00 -1.28
C VAL A 790 -29.51 -12.63 -0.59
N THR A 791 -28.48 -12.30 -1.38
CA THR A 791 -27.18 -11.83 -0.90
C THR A 791 -27.03 -10.33 -1.12
N PHE A 792 -26.44 -9.62 -0.16
CA PHE A 792 -26.27 -8.18 -0.21
C PHE A 792 -25.04 -7.74 0.60
N PRO A 793 -24.52 -6.50 0.40
CA PRO A 793 -23.42 -5.98 1.22
C PRO A 793 -23.75 -6.10 2.72
N ALA A 794 -22.75 -6.45 3.54
CA ALA A 794 -22.99 -6.71 4.96
C ALA A 794 -23.65 -5.52 5.67
N VAL A 795 -24.81 -5.75 6.30
CA VAL A 795 -25.55 -4.74 7.08
C VAL A 795 -25.67 -5.19 8.52
N THR A 796 -25.54 -4.24 9.46
CA THR A 796 -25.83 -4.51 10.87
C THR A 796 -27.28 -4.12 11.15
N THR A 797 -28.10 -5.08 11.54
CA THR A 797 -29.52 -4.86 11.80
C THR A 797 -29.98 -5.67 13.01
N ALA A 798 -30.99 -5.17 13.72
CA ALA A 798 -31.60 -5.88 14.86
C ALA A 798 -32.73 -6.81 14.42
N HIS A 799 -33.29 -6.60 13.24
CA HIS A 799 -34.41 -7.40 12.73
C HIS A 799 -34.54 -7.29 11.22
N ILE A 800 -35.02 -8.38 10.62
CA ILE A 800 -35.37 -8.46 9.20
C ILE A 800 -36.87 -8.73 9.05
N ARG A 801 -37.41 -8.49 7.87
CA ARG A 801 -38.72 -9.03 7.48
C ARG A 801 -38.74 -9.53 6.05
N VAL A 802 -39.58 -10.52 5.80
CA VAL A 802 -40.00 -10.95 4.47
C VAL A 802 -41.41 -10.42 4.24
N LEU A 803 -41.54 -9.51 3.28
CA LEU A 803 -42.82 -8.93 2.84
C LEU A 803 -43.32 -9.74 1.64
N VAL A 804 -44.23 -10.68 1.85
CA VAL A 804 -44.82 -11.51 0.79
C VAL A 804 -45.82 -10.67 0.00
N THR A 805 -45.64 -10.62 -1.32
CA THR A 805 -46.45 -9.79 -2.23
C THR A 805 -47.32 -10.62 -3.17
N ASP A 806 -47.04 -11.91 -3.32
CA ASP A 806 -47.81 -12.85 -4.15
C ASP A 806 -47.49 -14.30 -3.76
N ALA A 807 -48.48 -15.20 -3.80
CA ALA A 807 -48.31 -16.63 -3.50
C ALA A 807 -49.37 -17.50 -4.19
N LEU A 808 -49.05 -18.79 -4.37
CA LEU A 808 -50.00 -19.78 -4.89
C LEU A 808 -50.85 -20.39 -3.77
N GLY A 809 -52.10 -20.74 -4.12
CA GLY A 809 -53.03 -21.36 -3.18
C GLY A 809 -53.53 -20.39 -2.10
N ALA A 810 -53.69 -19.12 -2.45
CA ALA A 810 -54.33 -18.03 -1.69
C ALA A 810 -53.67 -17.57 -0.38
N TYR A 811 -52.60 -18.21 0.11
CA TYR A 811 -51.99 -17.85 1.38
C TYR A 811 -50.46 -17.79 1.26
N SER A 812 -49.85 -16.86 2.00
CA SER A 812 -48.43 -16.71 2.25
C SER A 812 -47.94 -17.83 3.18
N ARG A 813 -47.04 -18.69 2.68
CA ARG A 813 -46.52 -19.84 3.43
C ARG A 813 -45.00 -19.92 3.39
N LEU A 814 -44.37 -19.82 4.55
CA LEU A 814 -42.91 -19.94 4.72
C LEU A 814 -42.60 -21.08 5.69
N THR A 815 -41.73 -22.01 5.29
CA THR A 815 -41.26 -23.11 6.16
C THR A 815 -40.07 -22.68 7.00
N GLU A 816 -39.19 -21.84 6.47
CA GLU A 816 -38.03 -21.33 7.18
C GLU A 816 -37.55 -20.01 6.55
N VAL A 817 -37.02 -19.11 7.38
CA VAL A 817 -36.26 -17.94 6.95
C VAL A 817 -34.97 -17.89 7.76
N GLU A 818 -33.84 -17.92 7.05
CA GLU A 818 -32.51 -17.91 7.66
C GLU A 818 -31.79 -16.60 7.34
N ALA A 819 -30.95 -16.12 8.25
CA ALA A 819 -30.06 -14.99 8.03
C ALA A 819 -28.67 -15.33 8.52
N TYR A 820 -27.66 -15.21 7.66
CA TYR A 820 -26.31 -15.64 7.97
C TYR A 820 -25.41 -14.47 8.32
N GLU A 821 -24.70 -14.59 9.43
CA GLU A 821 -23.59 -13.70 9.76
C GLU A 821 -22.58 -13.71 8.61
N SER A 822 -22.12 -12.54 8.20
CA SER A 822 -21.02 -12.45 7.24
C SER A 822 -19.81 -13.14 7.86
N GLY A 823 -19.36 -14.28 7.30
CA GLY A 823 -18.11 -14.93 7.72
C GLY A 823 -16.99 -13.89 7.75
N ALA A 824 -16.23 -13.84 8.85
CA ALA A 824 -15.35 -12.72 9.20
C ALA A 824 -14.61 -12.11 8.00
N ALA A 825 -15.18 -11.05 7.45
CA ALA A 825 -14.51 -10.05 6.65
C ALA A 825 -14.15 -8.90 7.62
N PRO A 826 -13.01 -8.23 7.41
CA PRO A 826 -12.38 -7.38 8.41
C PRO A 826 -13.34 -6.30 8.90
N ALA A 827 -13.12 -5.85 10.15
CA ALA A 827 -13.65 -4.58 10.65
C ALA A 827 -13.63 -3.53 9.53
N PRO A 828 -14.60 -2.59 9.45
CA PRO A 828 -14.52 -1.50 8.48
C PRO A 828 -13.11 -0.95 8.54
N ALA A 829 -12.39 -1.07 7.41
CA ALA A 829 -10.98 -0.76 7.39
C ALA A 829 -10.84 0.64 8.01
N PRO A 830 -10.01 0.81 9.05
CA PRO A 830 -9.41 2.11 9.26
C PRO A 830 -8.91 2.53 7.89
N ALA A 831 -9.26 3.75 7.46
CA ALA A 831 -8.90 4.25 6.14
C ALA A 831 -7.47 3.80 5.81
N PRO A 832 -7.23 3.18 4.64
CA PRO A 832 -5.96 2.53 4.34
C PRO A 832 -4.86 3.51 4.72
N ALA A 833 -3.90 3.09 5.54
CA ALA A 833 -2.83 3.97 5.99
C ALA A 833 -2.17 4.59 4.74
N GLY A 834 -2.52 5.85 4.43
CA GLY A 834 -2.23 6.48 3.14
C GLY A 834 -3.37 7.27 2.47
N SER A 835 -4.65 7.11 2.81
CA SER A 835 -5.71 7.99 2.27
C SER A 835 -5.71 9.33 2.99
N LEU A 836 -5.31 10.40 2.29
CA LEU A 836 -5.25 11.76 2.82
C LEU A 836 -6.66 12.33 3.02
N ASN A 837 -7.01 12.76 4.24
CA ASN A 837 -8.20 13.59 4.45
C ASN A 837 -7.93 14.99 3.87
N VAL A 838 -8.48 15.29 2.70
CA VAL A 838 -8.24 16.57 2.02
C VAL A 838 -9.07 17.72 2.60
N ALA A 839 -10.05 17.42 3.46
CA ALA A 839 -10.84 18.42 4.18
C ALA A 839 -10.15 18.93 5.46
N ALA A 840 -9.07 18.29 5.91
CA ALA A 840 -8.38 18.66 7.14
C ALA A 840 -7.65 20.01 7.03
N ALA A 841 -7.68 20.81 8.10
CA ALA A 841 -6.90 22.05 8.19
C ALA A 841 -5.39 21.78 7.99
N SER A 842 -4.89 20.64 8.48
CA SER A 842 -3.49 20.20 8.27
C SER A 842 -3.16 19.87 6.82
N ALA A 843 -4.17 19.62 5.97
CA ALA A 843 -4.01 19.48 4.52
C ALA A 843 -4.12 20.82 3.76
N GLY A 844 -4.21 21.94 4.49
CA GLY A 844 -4.33 23.29 3.94
C GLY A 844 -5.75 23.70 3.57
N ALA A 845 -6.77 22.94 3.99
CA ALA A 845 -8.16 23.29 3.76
C ALA A 845 -8.60 24.48 4.64
N ASN A 846 -9.43 25.36 4.08
CA ASN A 846 -10.11 26.42 4.81
C ASN A 846 -11.58 26.06 4.99
N VAL A 847 -12.25 26.65 5.98
CA VAL A 847 -13.65 26.35 6.26
C VAL A 847 -14.42 27.63 6.57
N SER A 848 -15.64 27.70 6.06
CA SER A 848 -16.60 28.77 6.34
C SER A 848 -17.98 28.17 6.62
N ALA A 849 -18.86 28.95 7.25
CA ALA A 849 -20.21 28.48 7.57
C ALA A 849 -21.23 29.62 7.44
N SER A 850 -22.53 29.25 7.37
CA SER A 850 -23.66 30.19 7.31
C SER A 850 -23.64 31.19 8.47
N THR A 851 -23.54 30.68 9.69
CA THR A 851 -23.46 31.45 10.93
C THR A 851 -22.56 30.72 11.94
N THR A 852 -22.20 31.39 13.04
CA THR A 852 -21.35 30.81 14.09
C THR A 852 -21.78 31.36 15.44
N TYR A 853 -22.11 30.48 16.39
CA TYR A 853 -22.68 30.85 17.69
C TYR A 853 -21.79 31.82 18.49
N SER A 854 -20.48 31.55 18.51
CA SER A 854 -19.43 32.43 19.05
C SER A 854 -18.06 31.95 18.60
N SER A 855 -16.99 32.69 18.92
CA SER A 855 -15.61 32.27 18.63
C SER A 855 -15.22 30.92 19.24
N ALA A 856 -15.94 30.47 20.29
CA ALA A 856 -15.72 29.18 20.93
C ALA A 856 -16.25 27.97 20.11
N PHE A 857 -17.05 28.23 19.07
CA PHE A 857 -17.65 27.22 18.17
C PHE A 857 -17.32 27.49 16.69
N SER A 858 -16.11 27.99 16.43
CA SER A 858 -15.65 28.36 15.08
C SER A 858 -15.75 27.18 14.09
N PRO A 859 -16.07 27.43 12.80
CA PRO A 859 -16.05 26.41 11.75
C PRO A 859 -14.74 25.61 11.67
N ALA A 860 -13.61 26.23 12.04
CA ALA A 860 -12.28 25.58 12.10
C ALA A 860 -12.26 24.33 13.01
N GLY A 861 -13.12 24.29 14.04
CA GLY A 861 -13.24 23.14 14.92
C GLY A 861 -13.79 21.88 14.23
N ALA A 862 -14.42 22.01 13.06
CA ALA A 862 -14.99 20.90 12.31
C ALA A 862 -14.05 20.31 11.23
N ILE A 863 -12.79 20.77 11.18
CA ILE A 863 -11.76 20.23 10.26
C ILE A 863 -10.41 20.03 10.96
N ASN A 864 -10.41 19.92 12.29
CA ASN A 864 -9.20 19.93 13.12
C ASN A 864 -8.64 18.52 13.37
N GLY A 865 -9.30 17.48 12.86
CA GLY A 865 -8.95 16.07 13.03
C GLY A 865 -9.50 15.45 14.31
N ASP A 866 -10.32 16.16 15.10
CA ASP A 866 -10.92 15.68 16.34
C ASP A 866 -12.40 15.30 16.15
N ARG A 867 -12.61 14.09 15.66
CA ARG A 867 -13.94 13.49 15.45
C ARG A 867 -14.83 13.49 16.70
N LYS A 868 -14.22 13.44 17.88
CA LYS A 868 -14.93 13.38 19.18
C LYS A 868 -15.61 14.69 19.53
N GLY A 869 -15.04 15.80 19.08
CA GLY A 869 -15.36 17.14 19.57
C GLY A 869 -14.93 17.37 21.02
N SER A 870 -13.70 17.01 21.34
CA SER A 870 -13.10 17.23 22.67
C SER A 870 -13.15 18.72 23.02
N ASN A 871 -13.58 19.05 24.24
CA ASN A 871 -13.78 20.44 24.68
C ASN A 871 -14.88 21.18 23.91
N TRP A 872 -16.04 20.55 23.72
CA TRP A 872 -17.23 21.20 23.14
C TRP A 872 -17.52 22.55 23.83
N GLY A 873 -17.57 23.64 23.05
CA GLY A 873 -17.66 25.02 23.56
C GLY A 873 -16.33 25.73 23.81
N ALA A 874 -15.21 25.11 23.46
CA ALA A 874 -13.88 25.69 23.44
C ALA A 874 -13.05 25.17 22.24
N GLY A 875 -13.65 25.20 21.04
CA GLY A 875 -13.00 24.79 19.79
C GLY A 875 -13.18 23.33 19.36
N GLY A 876 -13.95 22.54 20.12
CA GLY A 876 -14.27 21.13 19.80
C GLY A 876 -15.28 20.91 18.66
N GLY A 877 -15.53 21.91 17.80
CA GLY A 877 -16.45 21.78 16.67
C GLY A 877 -17.20 23.06 16.35
N TRP A 878 -18.02 22.99 15.30
CA TRP A 878 -18.86 24.08 14.82
C TRP A 878 -20.27 24.01 15.35
N ASN A 879 -20.83 25.16 15.74
CA ASN A 879 -22.21 25.36 16.15
C ASN A 879 -22.75 26.63 15.48
N ASP A 880 -23.89 26.53 14.83
CA ASP A 880 -24.54 27.67 14.18
C ASP A 880 -25.15 28.65 15.22
N ALA A 881 -25.51 29.87 14.78
CA ALA A 881 -26.12 30.90 15.63
C ALA A 881 -27.65 31.01 15.47
N SER A 882 -28.25 30.22 14.58
CA SER A 882 -29.60 30.36 14.04
C SER A 882 -30.52 29.24 14.52
N ALA A 883 -30.92 29.32 15.79
CA ALA A 883 -31.77 28.31 16.42
C ALA A 883 -33.04 27.98 15.60
N SER A 884 -33.23 26.69 15.27
CA SER A 884 -34.35 26.12 14.53
C SER A 884 -34.58 26.73 13.14
N SER A 885 -33.56 27.36 12.55
CA SER A 885 -33.64 28.01 11.24
C SER A 885 -32.71 27.32 10.24
N TYR A 886 -33.28 26.41 9.45
CA TYR A 886 -32.58 25.62 8.45
C TYR A 886 -32.87 26.12 7.01
N PRO A 887 -31.97 25.89 6.03
CA PRO A 887 -30.74 25.13 6.17
C PRO A 887 -29.54 25.97 6.63
N ASP A 888 -28.69 25.38 7.45
CA ASP A 888 -27.34 25.89 7.72
C ASP A 888 -26.33 25.19 6.82
N TRP A 889 -25.20 25.83 6.54
CA TRP A 889 -24.15 25.19 5.76
C TRP A 889 -22.79 25.36 6.41
N LEU A 890 -21.97 24.31 6.30
CA LEU A 890 -20.53 24.35 6.56
C LEU A 890 -19.81 23.92 5.28
N GLN A 891 -18.98 24.80 4.75
CA GLN A 891 -18.24 24.64 3.50
C GLN A 891 -16.76 24.45 3.81
N VAL A 892 -16.15 23.46 3.17
CA VAL A 892 -14.72 23.21 3.23
C VAL A 892 -14.10 23.47 1.86
N ASP A 893 -13.15 24.39 1.83
CA ASP A 893 -12.37 24.78 0.67
C ASP A 893 -11.03 24.07 0.69
N PHE A 894 -10.79 23.18 -0.27
CA PHE A 894 -9.55 22.40 -0.33
C PHE A 894 -8.37 23.24 -0.80
N ALA A 895 -7.15 22.78 -0.49
CA ALA A 895 -5.91 23.31 -1.06
C ALA A 895 -5.75 22.91 -2.54
N GLY A 896 -6.54 23.56 -3.41
CA GLY A 896 -6.71 23.23 -4.82
C GLY A 896 -7.70 22.08 -5.06
N ALA A 897 -8.05 21.84 -6.32
CA ALA A 897 -8.99 20.77 -6.68
C ALA A 897 -8.46 19.38 -6.30
N LYS A 898 -9.30 18.57 -5.68
CA LYS A 898 -9.01 17.20 -5.23
C LYS A 898 -10.02 16.23 -5.82
N THR A 899 -9.54 15.04 -6.18
CA THR A 899 -10.43 13.94 -6.53
C THR A 899 -10.84 13.23 -5.25
N ILE A 900 -12.13 13.25 -4.95
CA ILE A 900 -12.72 12.61 -3.77
C ILE A 900 -13.82 11.64 -4.21
N SER A 901 -14.04 10.60 -3.43
CA SER A 901 -15.12 9.62 -3.62
C SER A 901 -15.90 9.36 -2.33
N GLU A 902 -15.49 9.98 -1.22
CA GLU A 902 -16.08 9.78 0.08
C GLU A 902 -16.08 11.08 0.91
N VAL A 903 -17.17 11.32 1.62
CA VAL A 903 -17.28 12.37 2.66
C VAL A 903 -17.80 11.76 3.95
N ARG A 904 -17.14 12.04 5.07
CA ARG A 904 -17.57 11.62 6.41
C ARG A 904 -18.01 12.82 7.24
N ILE A 905 -19.08 12.64 8.00
CA ILE A 905 -19.72 13.69 8.78
C ILE A 905 -19.86 13.18 10.21
N PHE A 906 -19.33 13.97 11.14
CA PHE A 906 -19.38 13.71 12.57
C PHE A 906 -20.17 14.81 13.28
N THR A 907 -21.11 14.41 14.14
CA THR A 907 -21.96 15.32 14.92
C THR A 907 -21.76 15.09 16.42
N VAL A 908 -22.31 15.99 17.25
CA VAL A 908 -22.09 15.98 18.69
C VAL A 908 -22.69 14.75 19.35
N GLN A 909 -21.91 14.14 20.24
CA GLN A 909 -22.32 13.02 21.06
C GLN A 909 -23.16 13.49 22.25
N ASP A 910 -24.08 12.66 22.73
CA ASP A 910 -24.86 12.99 23.94
C ASP A 910 -23.95 13.15 25.19
N ASN A 911 -22.83 12.44 25.24
CA ASN A 911 -21.80 12.53 26.27
C ASN A 911 -20.67 13.53 25.94
N TYR A 912 -20.98 14.67 25.30
CA TYR A 912 -19.98 15.65 24.85
C TYR A 912 -19.04 16.21 25.96
N THR A 913 -19.39 16.03 27.24
CA THR A 913 -18.52 16.39 28.37
C THR A 913 -17.39 15.38 28.63
N ALA A 914 -17.53 14.16 28.11
CA ALA A 914 -16.53 13.11 28.12
C ALA A 914 -16.66 12.25 26.84
N PRO A 915 -16.38 12.83 25.66
CA PRO A 915 -16.64 12.19 24.38
C PRO A 915 -15.60 11.09 24.11
N VAL A 916 -16.02 10.05 23.39
CA VAL A 916 -15.16 8.92 22.97
C VAL A 916 -15.05 8.90 21.45
N GLU A 917 -14.03 8.22 20.88
CA GLU A 917 -13.91 8.14 19.42
C GLU A 917 -15.21 7.60 18.80
N PRO A 918 -15.83 8.34 17.87
CA PRO A 918 -17.07 7.91 17.25
C PRO A 918 -16.92 6.58 16.51
N THR A 919 -17.89 5.69 16.71
CA THR A 919 -18.01 4.46 15.91
C THR A 919 -19.17 4.59 14.91
N PRO A 920 -19.16 3.85 13.78
CA PRO A 920 -20.22 3.95 12.76
C PRO A 920 -21.63 3.62 13.29
N THR A 921 -21.71 2.92 14.42
CA THR A 921 -22.94 2.49 15.09
C THR A 921 -23.31 3.36 16.29
N GLN A 922 -22.46 4.30 16.70
CA GLN A 922 -22.76 5.18 17.83
C GLN A 922 -23.91 6.12 17.48
N THR A 923 -24.92 6.17 18.34
CA THR A 923 -26.11 7.00 18.15
C THR A 923 -26.13 8.23 19.06
N PHE A 924 -26.98 9.19 18.72
CA PHE A 924 -27.30 10.35 19.56
C PHE A 924 -28.82 10.51 19.71
N SER A 925 -29.23 11.21 20.75
CA SER A 925 -30.63 11.47 21.09
C SER A 925 -30.93 12.93 21.43
N SER A 926 -29.91 13.76 21.67
CA SER A 926 -30.11 15.11 22.22
C SER A 926 -29.57 16.25 21.34
N TYR A 927 -28.41 16.09 20.72
CA TYR A 927 -27.69 17.24 20.12
C TYR A 927 -27.22 17.06 18.67
N GLY A 928 -27.35 15.87 18.10
CA GLY A 928 -26.82 15.57 16.78
C GLY A 928 -27.70 16.02 15.62
N VAL A 929 -27.09 16.09 14.43
CA VAL A 929 -27.75 16.48 13.17
C VAL A 929 -28.55 15.31 12.60
N THR A 930 -29.87 15.51 12.43
CA THR A 930 -30.84 14.51 11.97
C THR A 930 -31.10 14.58 10.46
N GLY A 931 -30.78 15.69 9.80
CA GLY A 931 -30.90 15.82 8.36
C GLY A 931 -29.77 16.68 7.79
N PHE A 932 -29.13 16.21 6.71
CA PHE A 932 -28.13 16.98 5.99
C PHE A 932 -27.95 16.49 4.55
N THR A 933 -27.44 17.36 3.70
CA THR A 933 -27.05 17.04 2.32
C THR A 933 -25.58 17.35 2.11
N VAL A 934 -24.80 16.37 1.67
CA VAL A 934 -23.43 16.58 1.18
C VAL A 934 -23.48 17.05 -0.26
N GLN A 935 -22.70 18.08 -0.59
CA GLN A 935 -22.59 18.58 -1.96
C GLN A 935 -21.13 18.87 -2.31
N TYR A 936 -20.78 18.71 -3.58
CA TYR A 936 -19.49 19.14 -4.13
C TYR A 936 -19.71 20.24 -5.20
N TRP A 937 -18.70 21.07 -5.42
CA TRP A 937 -18.72 22.08 -6.47
C TRP A 937 -18.23 21.50 -7.79
N ASP A 938 -19.03 21.58 -8.87
CA ASP A 938 -18.65 21.08 -10.20
C ASP A 938 -17.90 22.10 -11.06
N GLY A 939 -17.67 23.31 -10.54
CA GLY A 939 -17.11 24.45 -11.27
C GLY A 939 -18.14 25.54 -11.57
N ALA A 940 -19.44 25.24 -11.51
CA ALA A 940 -20.52 26.18 -11.79
C ALA A 940 -21.65 26.17 -10.74
N GLN A 941 -21.96 25.01 -10.16
CA GLN A 941 -23.03 24.84 -9.18
C GLN A 941 -22.70 23.76 -8.14
N TRP A 942 -23.49 23.75 -7.07
CA TRP A 942 -23.45 22.69 -6.06
C TRP A 942 -24.20 21.46 -6.55
N VAL A 943 -23.52 20.33 -6.61
CA VAL A 943 -24.08 19.05 -7.02
C VAL A 943 -24.18 18.11 -5.82
N THR A 944 -25.34 17.48 -5.66
CA THR A 944 -25.54 16.42 -4.67
C THR A 944 -25.17 15.08 -5.30
N PRO A 945 -24.17 14.34 -4.77
CA PRO A 945 -23.86 13.01 -5.27
C PRO A 945 -25.01 12.03 -4.97
N PRO A 946 -25.11 10.89 -5.69
CA PRO A 946 -26.05 9.82 -5.36
C PRO A 946 -25.93 9.41 -3.88
N GLY A 947 -27.03 9.40 -3.14
CA GLY A 947 -27.03 9.10 -1.70
C GLY A 947 -26.51 10.23 -0.80
N GLY A 948 -26.23 11.42 -1.34
CA GLY A 948 -25.71 12.56 -0.59
C GLY A 948 -26.71 13.25 0.33
N THR A 949 -28.02 13.01 0.17
CA THR A 949 -29.07 13.54 1.04
C THR A 949 -29.44 12.52 2.11
N ILE A 950 -29.23 12.88 3.37
CA ILE A 950 -29.53 12.06 4.54
C ILE A 950 -30.67 12.72 5.32
N ILE A 951 -31.71 11.95 5.60
CA ILE A 951 -32.88 12.35 6.39
C ILE A 951 -33.06 11.34 7.53
N GLY A 952 -33.38 11.80 8.73
CA GLY A 952 -33.61 10.94 9.89
C GLY A 952 -32.33 10.30 10.47
N ASN A 953 -31.16 10.91 10.27
CA ASN A 953 -29.91 10.46 10.86
C ASN A 953 -30.03 10.35 12.39
N ARG A 954 -29.57 9.22 12.93
CA ARG A 954 -29.43 8.99 14.38
C ARG A 954 -28.01 8.61 14.79
N ASN A 955 -27.05 8.61 13.86
CA ASN A 955 -25.68 8.18 14.13
C ASN A 955 -24.77 9.40 14.25
N VAL A 956 -23.87 9.34 15.23
CA VAL A 956 -22.82 10.33 15.47
C VAL A 956 -21.90 10.46 14.27
N TRP A 957 -21.64 9.35 13.56
CA TRP A 957 -20.81 9.29 12.36
C TRP A 957 -21.62 8.74 11.17
N ARG A 958 -21.58 9.46 10.04
CA ARG A 958 -22.07 9.00 8.74
C ARG A 958 -21.01 9.13 7.65
N THR A 959 -21.06 8.20 6.69
CA THR A 959 -20.22 8.19 5.49
C THR A 959 -21.11 8.25 4.25
N VAL A 960 -20.75 9.13 3.31
CA VAL A 960 -21.37 9.25 1.99
C VAL A 960 -20.32 8.89 0.94
N THR A 961 -20.53 7.80 0.21
CA THR A 961 -19.63 7.35 -0.88
C THR A 961 -20.27 7.57 -2.23
N PHE A 962 -19.50 8.00 -3.22
CA PHE A 962 -19.96 8.28 -4.58
C PHE A 962 -18.84 8.05 -5.61
N PRO A 963 -19.15 7.93 -6.91
CA PRO A 963 -18.13 7.86 -7.96
C PRO A 963 -17.13 9.01 -7.84
N ALA A 964 -15.84 8.76 -8.04
CA ALA A 964 -14.81 9.78 -7.84
C ALA A 964 -15.08 11.06 -8.66
N VAL A 965 -15.08 12.21 -7.98
CA VAL A 965 -15.26 13.53 -8.58
C VAL A 965 -14.10 14.43 -8.22
N THR A 966 -13.62 15.23 -9.16
CA THR A 966 -12.65 16.29 -8.89
C THR A 966 -13.40 17.58 -8.54
N THR A 967 -13.19 18.09 -7.33
CA THR A 967 -13.83 19.32 -6.84
C THR A 967 -12.85 20.14 -6.02
N ALA A 968 -13.04 21.46 -5.99
CA ALA A 968 -12.23 22.37 -5.16
C ALA A 968 -12.85 22.58 -3.76
N HIS A 969 -14.14 22.33 -3.60
CA HIS A 969 -14.86 22.64 -2.36
C HIS A 969 -16.02 21.65 -2.17
N ILE A 970 -16.28 21.28 -0.92
CA ILE A 970 -17.48 20.56 -0.50
C ILE A 970 -18.28 21.40 0.48
N ARG A 971 -19.56 21.09 0.65
CA ARG A 971 -20.36 21.61 1.76
C ARG A 971 -21.29 20.56 2.34
N VAL A 972 -21.53 20.67 3.64
CA VAL A 972 -22.58 19.98 4.37
C VAL A 972 -23.70 20.98 4.61
N LEU A 973 -24.86 20.75 3.99
CA LEU A 973 -26.07 21.55 4.15
C LEU A 973 -26.97 20.87 5.20
N VAL A 974 -26.94 21.35 6.43
CA VAL A 974 -27.75 20.81 7.53
C VAL A 974 -29.19 21.27 7.37
N THR A 975 -30.12 20.32 7.31
CA THR A 975 -31.55 20.55 7.07
C THR A 975 -32.43 20.27 8.28
N ASP A 976 -31.94 19.53 9.27
CA ASP A 976 -32.64 19.26 10.52
C ASP A 976 -31.64 18.81 11.61
N ALA A 977 -31.86 19.19 12.87
CA ALA A 977 -31.03 18.78 14.00
C ALA A 977 -31.77 18.78 15.34
N LEU A 978 -31.29 17.99 16.30
CA LEU A 978 -31.82 17.98 17.66
C LEU A 978 -31.25 19.12 18.51
N GLY A 979 -32.05 19.58 19.47
CA GLY A 979 -31.63 20.67 20.35
C GLY A 979 -31.48 22.01 19.64
N ALA A 980 -32.24 22.24 18.56
CA ALA A 980 -32.41 23.50 17.82
C ALA A 980 -31.19 24.07 17.07
N TYR A 981 -30.01 23.44 17.10
CA TYR A 981 -28.82 23.98 16.42
C TYR A 981 -28.11 22.91 15.61
N SER A 982 -27.51 23.31 14.49
CA SER A 982 -26.61 22.56 13.63
C SER A 982 -25.24 22.43 14.30
N ARG A 983 -24.82 21.20 14.59
CA ARG A 983 -23.58 20.93 15.32
C ARG A 983 -22.75 19.84 14.67
N LEU A 984 -21.56 20.18 14.18
CA LEU A 984 -20.62 19.25 13.57
C LEU A 984 -19.30 19.27 14.34
N THR A 985 -18.79 18.09 14.68
CA THR A 985 -17.48 17.94 15.33
C THR A 985 -16.36 17.76 14.32
N GLU A 986 -16.64 17.14 13.16
CA GLU A 986 -15.65 16.95 12.09
C GLU A 986 -16.33 16.68 10.74
N VAL A 987 -15.71 17.14 9.65
CA VAL A 987 -16.05 16.80 8.26
C VAL A 987 -14.78 16.35 7.54
N GLU A 988 -14.77 15.13 7.02
CA GLU A 988 -13.63 14.55 6.31
C GLU A 988 -13.99 14.28 4.85
N ALA A 989 -13.01 14.36 3.94
CA ALA A 989 -13.16 14.00 2.53
C ALA A 989 -11.96 13.18 2.04
N TYR A 990 -12.22 12.10 1.30
CA TYR A 990 -11.22 11.14 0.83
C TYR A 990 -11.36 10.81 -0.65
#